data_AF-A0A9E1BCY1-F1
#
_entry.id   AF-A0A9E1BCY1-F1
#
_cell.length_a   1.000
_cell.length_b   1.000
_cell.length_c   1.000
_cell.angle_alpha   90.00
_cell.angle_beta   90.00
_cell.angle_gamma   90.00
#
_symmetry.space_group_name_H-M   'P 1'
#
loop_
_entity.id
_entity.type
_entity.pdbx_description
1 polymer ?
#
loop_
_entity_poly.entity_id
_entity_poly.type
_entity_poly.pdbx_seq_one_letter_code
_entity_poly.pdbx_strand_id
1 'polypeptide(L)'
;MTEFMKTPDFSLLENPNVLNRNKEPARAWYIPYRCRCSALSGAKMINGNAVGAVQANIIAEKNGRYKLLNGDWDFIYCKNKSEVAAALKGMPEISGSIHKDKIKVPSNWQMYGYDVPQYVNSFYPIPLDPPHVPYDNPAGIYYREFQLPETWNKEEIYLNFEGVDTYFYVYINEEFAGASQGAHLPSEFRITELLCPGKNTITVIVFKWAWSTYLEDQDFYRLSGIFRDVYLLARNKDHVRDFEVKTSLDTIQVRLESTAEYGAATLELYDADNRLLSRKDRMIKEKTAEFHFTPENPIRWTAESPYLYTILIHAYNEVIPVRVGLRTVSISTDGEFMINGVPVKLKGVNRHDTNPDTGHYTPLRTILKELLLMKQHNINCIRTSHYPNPPAFLRMCDELGLYVIDETDLETHGTVLGGHEYGKDQSLMFTENPEWRNAFIDRIERMYERDKNCASVVMISLGNESFYGENHREMSRFVKKRDPERIVHYERCENPAEDAIDVYSRMYSSLSFVEEYCANDNNKKPFFLCEYSHAMGNGPGDLQDYWNLFYKYPKAVGGCVWEWADHAVRSVEDPAKVPARRAAYGDAMPQYGQNKESLGTEPFFSYGGWFGDTPNDANFCVDGLVSPDREPSTGLLELKNVIAPVQVEDAGTKDGKPVYYIINRYDFTDLEELNITYRIKTPSKVYRQGTLFVKCAPHETALVTLDFTFPEFSFEEFFVEFRYCLKNDTVWAEAGYELGFTQRKLPVMQTVPETEPTSLMPPLSVTFSGENQSGILQAEGEDFKYCFDLDAGHFTSMCFNGVEMLNAPPHFTIYRAPTDNDRYIRGVWNGNFMHLAKEQPYACRILEVNRKYVTLLASYSIAAPTFMPFVKYSVLWVIYGSGEIGAGVTAEVRPGVTVLPRFGLELEMPAGNEQLLYSGFGPGSSYRDMRHYCKKGIHASTVTAEFTPYIFPQETGNHFGTEWAVISDMEGRGLLIKGMPEFEFSALHYTAADLDTTQFAKDLQPRKETIVRIDYKQTGIGSNSCGPELLPEYRFDEKQFCYSFTIKPIFTESTDILRESRTLPGITEETEI
;
A
#
# COMPACT_ATOMS: atom_id res chain seq x y z
N MET A 1 55.61 -7.55 -8.81
CA MET A 1 54.38 -7.14 -8.13
C MET A 1 53.83 -8.38 -7.43
N THR A 2 53.94 -8.40 -6.10
CA THR A 2 53.42 -9.44 -5.22
C THR A 2 51.90 -9.27 -5.11
N GLU A 3 51.13 -10.35 -5.22
CA GLU A 3 49.66 -10.33 -5.09
C GLU A 3 49.29 -9.94 -3.65
N PHE A 4 48.52 -8.87 -3.45
CA PHE A 4 48.12 -8.34 -2.12
C PHE A 4 47.22 -9.31 -1.34
N MET A 5 46.27 -9.86 -2.09
CA MET A 5 45.20 -10.70 -1.61
C MET A 5 44.97 -11.75 -2.70
N LYS A 6 44.82 -13.02 -2.32
CA LYS A 6 44.53 -14.07 -3.30
C LYS A 6 43.19 -13.77 -3.97
N THR A 7 43.20 -13.78 -5.30
CA THR A 7 41.99 -13.63 -6.11
C THR A 7 40.89 -14.59 -5.63
N PRO A 8 39.63 -14.13 -5.44
CA PRO A 8 38.53 -14.99 -5.00
C PRO A 8 38.30 -16.17 -5.95
N ASP A 9 37.80 -17.28 -5.40
CA ASP A 9 37.33 -18.42 -6.18
C ASP A 9 36.00 -18.07 -6.86
N PHE A 10 36.07 -17.47 -8.05
CA PHE A 10 34.89 -17.04 -8.81
C PHE A 10 34.03 -18.20 -9.32
N SER A 11 34.47 -19.45 -9.21
CA SER A 11 33.63 -20.61 -9.56
C SER A 11 32.43 -20.76 -8.62
N LEU A 12 32.50 -20.18 -7.41
CA LEU A 12 31.39 -20.17 -6.45
C LEU A 12 30.18 -19.36 -6.92
N LEU A 13 30.38 -18.37 -7.79
CA LEU A 13 29.30 -17.54 -8.32
C LEU A 13 28.30 -18.34 -9.16
N GLU A 14 28.70 -19.51 -9.68
CA GLU A 14 27.89 -20.35 -10.58
C GLU A 14 27.78 -21.79 -10.06
N ASN A 15 28.00 -22.01 -8.76
CA ASN A 15 28.00 -23.34 -8.15
C ASN A 15 26.97 -23.46 -7.00
N PRO A 16 25.73 -23.91 -7.28
CA PRO A 16 24.68 -24.06 -6.27
C PRO A 16 24.95 -25.18 -5.26
N ASN A 17 25.97 -26.02 -5.46
CA ASN A 17 26.36 -27.05 -4.50
C ASN A 17 27.22 -26.52 -3.35
N VAL A 18 27.75 -25.30 -3.45
CA VAL A 18 28.53 -24.66 -2.40
C VAL A 18 27.84 -23.36 -1.99
N LEU A 19 26.85 -23.50 -1.12
CA LEU A 19 25.99 -22.39 -0.70
C LEU A 19 26.78 -21.29 0.03
N ASN A 20 27.68 -21.70 0.94
CA ASN A 20 28.42 -20.80 1.81
C ASN A 20 29.81 -21.41 2.14
N ARG A 21 30.78 -20.59 2.55
CA ARG A 21 32.08 -21.03 3.11
C ARG A 21 32.35 -20.36 4.45
N ASN A 22 32.73 -21.15 5.46
CA ASN A 22 33.07 -20.72 6.83
C ASN A 22 31.97 -19.94 7.57
N LYS A 23 30.72 -19.98 7.10
CA LYS A 23 29.56 -19.40 7.79
C LYS A 23 29.21 -20.24 9.01
N GLU A 24 28.92 -19.59 10.13
CA GLU A 24 28.41 -20.26 11.33
C GLU A 24 26.97 -20.81 11.10
N PRO A 25 26.58 -21.91 11.77
CA PRO A 25 25.21 -22.40 11.72
C PRO A 25 24.19 -21.36 12.19
N ALA A 26 23.00 -21.37 11.59
CA ALA A 26 21.92 -20.46 11.98
C ALA A 26 21.54 -20.62 13.47
N ARG A 27 21.09 -19.51 14.07
CA ARG A 27 20.70 -19.40 15.48
C ARG A 27 19.73 -18.24 15.67
N ALA A 28 19.08 -18.19 16.82
CA ALA A 28 18.26 -17.05 17.23
C ALA A 28 19.08 -15.76 17.19
N TRP A 29 18.44 -14.67 16.76
CA TRP A 29 19.05 -13.34 16.81
C TRP A 29 19.10 -12.82 18.25
N TYR A 30 20.26 -12.34 18.68
CA TYR A 30 20.46 -11.65 19.96
C TYR A 30 21.79 -10.90 20.00
N ILE A 31 21.88 -9.91 20.89
CA ILE A 31 23.11 -9.22 21.26
C ILE A 31 23.39 -9.49 22.76
N PRO A 32 24.58 -10.01 23.13
CA PRO A 32 24.92 -10.26 24.53
C PRO A 32 25.38 -8.99 25.25
N TYR A 33 25.05 -8.90 26.53
CA TYR A 33 25.46 -7.80 27.41
C TYR A 33 26.39 -8.30 28.53
N ARG A 34 27.12 -7.38 29.17
CA ARG A 34 27.96 -7.68 30.35
C ARG A 34 27.19 -7.67 31.66
N CYS A 35 26.10 -6.90 31.76
CA CYS A 35 25.38 -6.70 33.00
C CYS A 35 23.87 -6.72 32.81
N ARG A 36 23.18 -7.06 33.90
CA ARG A 36 21.72 -7.15 33.99
C ARG A 36 21.01 -5.84 33.61
N CYS A 37 21.45 -4.70 34.16
CA CYS A 37 20.77 -3.42 33.96
C CYS A 37 20.72 -3.03 32.48
N SER A 38 21.85 -3.16 31.78
CA SER A 38 21.90 -2.85 30.35
C SER A 38 21.14 -3.84 29.49
N ALA A 39 21.14 -5.14 29.85
CA ALA A 39 20.32 -6.13 29.16
C ALA A 39 18.82 -5.81 29.25
N LEU A 40 18.32 -5.40 30.43
CA LEU A 40 16.92 -4.98 30.60
C LEU A 40 16.59 -3.71 29.81
N SER A 41 17.46 -2.71 29.84
CA SER A 41 17.26 -1.47 29.06
C SER A 41 17.33 -1.71 27.55
N GLY A 42 18.21 -2.60 27.09
CA GLY A 42 18.39 -2.94 25.69
C GLY A 42 17.43 -4.02 25.17
N ALA A 43 16.54 -4.55 26.01
CA ALA A 43 15.55 -5.54 25.61
C ALA A 43 14.38 -4.95 24.82
N LYS A 44 14.12 -3.63 24.96
CA LYS A 44 13.03 -2.92 24.30
C LYS A 44 13.49 -2.25 23.00
N MET A 45 12.73 -2.41 21.93
CA MET A 45 13.00 -1.80 20.63
C MET A 45 12.31 -0.45 20.44
N ILE A 46 11.26 -0.19 21.22
CA ILE A 46 10.46 1.03 21.16
C ILE A 46 10.47 1.72 22.53
N ASN A 47 10.59 3.04 22.52
CA ASN A 47 10.45 3.88 23.70
C ASN A 47 9.47 5.03 23.40
N GLY A 48 8.20 4.85 23.74
CA GLY A 48 7.12 5.73 23.28
C GLY A 48 6.93 5.62 21.77
N ASN A 49 6.95 6.74 21.05
CA ASN A 49 6.88 6.78 19.58
C ASN A 49 8.26 6.85 18.90
N ALA A 50 9.35 6.58 19.64
CA ALA A 50 10.71 6.64 19.14
C ALA A 50 11.39 5.26 19.12
N VAL A 51 12.37 5.11 18.22
CA VAL A 51 13.17 3.90 18.09
C VAL A 51 14.10 3.76 19.31
N GLY A 52 13.82 2.79 20.17
CA GLY A 52 14.69 2.35 21.27
C GLY A 52 15.90 1.54 20.80
N ALA A 53 15.84 0.89 19.63
CA ALA A 53 16.94 0.07 19.10
C ALA A 53 18.26 0.84 18.90
N VAL A 54 18.20 2.11 18.48
CA VAL A 54 19.40 2.99 18.40
C VAL A 54 20.02 3.16 19.78
N GLN A 55 19.20 3.34 20.80
CA GLN A 55 19.64 3.42 22.19
C GLN A 55 20.18 2.07 22.68
N ALA A 56 19.58 0.94 22.28
CA ALA A 56 20.05 -0.40 22.62
C ALA A 56 21.43 -0.68 22.01
N ASN A 57 21.66 -0.34 20.74
CA ASN A 57 22.96 -0.45 20.08
C ASN A 57 24.01 0.43 20.77
N ILE A 58 23.67 1.68 21.10
CA ILE A 58 24.55 2.58 21.86
C ILE A 58 24.90 2.00 23.24
N ILE A 59 23.92 1.41 23.94
CA ILE A 59 24.14 0.76 25.23
C ILE A 59 25.03 -0.48 25.05
N ALA A 60 24.80 -1.29 24.03
CA ALA A 60 25.59 -2.49 23.75
C ALA A 60 27.05 -2.15 23.40
N GLU A 61 27.28 -1.10 22.60
CA GLU A 61 28.60 -0.56 22.31
C GLU A 61 29.31 -0.07 23.57
N LYS A 62 28.62 0.73 24.40
CA LYS A 62 29.18 1.21 25.68
C LYS A 62 29.50 0.09 26.66
N ASN A 63 28.81 -1.05 26.57
CA ASN A 63 29.08 -2.23 27.38
C ASN A 63 30.16 -3.15 26.79
N GLY A 64 30.73 -2.83 25.62
CA GLY A 64 31.92 -3.47 25.09
C GLY A 64 31.73 -4.96 24.74
N ARG A 65 30.60 -5.37 24.16
CA ARG A 65 30.42 -6.69 23.50
C ARG A 65 29.88 -6.60 22.06
N TYR A 66 29.57 -5.39 21.61
CA TYR A 66 29.05 -5.09 20.28
C TYR A 66 29.84 -3.91 19.70
N LYS A 67 30.08 -3.92 18.40
CA LYS A 67 30.70 -2.80 17.69
C LYS A 67 30.10 -2.69 16.29
N LEU A 68 29.42 -1.59 16.00
CA LEU A 68 28.88 -1.30 14.69
C LEU A 68 30.01 -0.93 13.70
N LEU A 69 29.94 -1.48 12.49
CA LEU A 69 30.87 -1.18 11.39
C LEU A 69 30.22 -0.34 10.28
N ASN A 70 28.98 0.12 10.46
CA ASN A 70 28.33 1.09 9.57
C ASN A 70 29.10 2.42 9.47
N GLY A 71 28.74 3.23 8.49
CA GLY A 71 29.35 4.53 8.18
C GLY A 71 30.07 4.48 6.83
N ASP A 72 31.07 5.35 6.65
CA ASP A 72 31.78 5.42 5.37
C ASP A 72 32.78 4.26 5.22
N TRP A 73 32.79 3.67 4.03
CA TRP A 73 33.77 2.66 3.59
C TRP A 73 34.40 3.15 2.29
N ASP A 74 35.67 2.83 2.07
CA ASP A 74 36.30 3.04 0.77
C ASP A 74 35.68 2.07 -0.24
N PHE A 75 35.40 2.54 -1.44
CA PHE A 75 34.61 1.80 -2.42
C PHE A 75 35.25 1.81 -3.81
N ILE A 76 35.20 0.66 -4.48
CA ILE A 76 35.59 0.49 -5.88
C ILE A 76 34.47 -0.25 -6.60
N TYR A 77 33.91 0.38 -7.62
CA TYR A 77 32.98 -0.26 -8.55
C TYR A 77 33.75 -0.92 -9.70
N CYS A 78 33.45 -2.18 -9.99
CA CYS A 78 34.03 -2.97 -11.07
C CYS A 78 32.90 -3.48 -11.98
N LYS A 79 33.13 -3.48 -13.29
CA LYS A 79 32.13 -3.93 -14.28
C LYS A 79 32.06 -5.45 -14.44
N ASN A 80 33.14 -6.15 -14.10
CA ASN A 80 33.24 -7.60 -14.27
C ASN A 80 34.35 -8.21 -13.38
N LYS A 81 34.43 -9.56 -13.39
CA LYS A 81 35.39 -10.38 -12.63
C LYS A 81 36.86 -10.02 -12.91
N SER A 82 37.18 -9.61 -14.14
CA SER A 82 38.56 -9.24 -14.54
C SER A 82 39.01 -7.94 -13.91
N GLU A 83 38.11 -6.94 -13.85
CA GLU A 83 38.37 -5.67 -13.17
C GLU A 83 38.53 -5.87 -11.65
N VAL A 84 37.73 -6.75 -11.03
CA VAL A 84 37.91 -7.14 -9.62
C VAL A 84 39.31 -7.71 -9.39
N ALA A 85 39.73 -8.69 -10.21
CA ALA A 85 41.05 -9.30 -10.08
C ALA A 85 42.21 -8.30 -10.30
N ALA A 86 42.02 -7.31 -11.17
CA ALA A 86 42.99 -6.23 -11.38
C ALA A 86 43.04 -5.28 -10.18
N ALA A 87 41.89 -4.89 -9.64
CA ALA A 87 41.79 -4.00 -8.48
C ALA A 87 42.47 -4.60 -7.25
N LEU A 88 42.25 -5.89 -6.97
CA LEU A 88 42.87 -6.59 -5.82
C LEU A 88 44.40 -6.69 -5.92
N LYS A 89 44.96 -6.82 -7.13
CA LYS A 89 46.42 -6.83 -7.33
C LYS A 89 47.08 -5.49 -7.01
N GLY A 90 46.35 -4.37 -7.19
CA GLY A 90 46.86 -3.02 -6.99
C GLY A 90 46.76 -2.49 -5.55
N MET A 91 45.97 -3.12 -4.68
CA MET A 91 45.70 -2.62 -3.33
C MET A 91 46.90 -2.34 -2.39
N PRO A 92 48.09 -2.99 -2.44
CA PRO A 92 49.19 -2.68 -1.51
C PRO A 92 49.86 -1.33 -1.81
N GLU A 93 49.93 -0.92 -3.08
CA GLU A 93 50.53 0.36 -3.52
C GLU A 93 49.55 1.54 -3.38
N ILE A 94 48.26 1.26 -3.18
CA ILE A 94 47.15 2.23 -3.23
C ILE A 94 46.78 2.77 -1.83
N SER A 95 47.27 2.16 -0.75
CA SER A 95 47.06 2.60 0.65
C SER A 95 47.50 4.04 0.98
N GLY A 96 48.22 4.71 0.07
CA GLY A 96 48.59 6.13 0.20
C GLY A 96 48.26 7.02 -1.01
N SER A 97 47.80 6.47 -2.15
CA SER A 97 47.47 7.25 -3.34
C SER A 97 46.54 6.47 -4.27
N ILE A 98 45.34 7.04 -4.53
CA ILE A 98 44.26 6.58 -5.42
C ILE A 98 43.15 5.72 -4.75
N HIS A 99 42.42 6.26 -3.76
CA HIS A 99 41.04 5.83 -3.49
C HIS A 99 40.12 6.98 -3.91
N LYS A 100 39.28 6.79 -4.94
CA LYS A 100 38.51 7.90 -5.53
C LYS A 100 37.16 8.13 -4.85
N ASP A 101 36.50 7.09 -4.31
CA ASP A 101 35.15 7.24 -3.77
C ASP A 101 34.94 6.54 -2.41
N LYS A 102 33.99 7.09 -1.63
CA LYS A 102 33.47 6.52 -0.39
C LYS A 102 31.99 6.23 -0.54
N ILE A 103 31.53 5.14 0.07
CA ILE A 103 30.11 4.78 0.12
C ILE A 103 29.67 4.59 1.57
N LYS A 104 28.43 4.93 1.89
CA LYS A 104 27.87 4.61 3.22
C LYS A 104 27.44 3.16 3.25
N VAL A 105 27.78 2.47 4.33
CA VAL A 105 27.24 1.16 4.68
C VAL A 105 26.33 1.33 5.89
N PRO A 106 25.07 0.85 5.85
CA PRO A 106 24.43 0.18 4.72
C PRO A 106 23.98 1.11 3.58
N SER A 107 23.98 0.59 2.35
CA SER A 107 23.28 1.18 1.20
C SER A 107 23.26 0.23 0.00
N ASN A 108 22.44 0.55 -1.01
CA ASN A 108 22.58 0.03 -2.36
C ASN A 108 23.41 0.99 -3.23
N TRP A 109 24.38 0.49 -3.99
CA TRP A 109 25.30 1.35 -4.73
C TRP A 109 24.63 2.11 -5.89
N GLN A 110 23.50 1.61 -6.40
CA GLN A 110 22.68 2.27 -7.43
C GLN A 110 22.18 3.63 -6.97
N MET A 111 21.91 3.77 -5.67
CA MET A 111 21.49 5.04 -5.07
C MET A 111 22.64 6.05 -4.99
N TYR A 112 23.89 5.63 -5.17
CA TYR A 112 25.07 6.50 -5.21
C TYR A 112 25.55 6.82 -6.62
N GLY A 113 24.79 6.38 -7.65
CA GLY A 113 25.12 6.61 -9.06
C GLY A 113 26.03 5.54 -9.68
N TYR A 114 26.35 4.45 -8.97
CA TYR A 114 27.02 3.32 -9.62
C TYR A 114 25.98 2.40 -10.25
N ASP A 115 26.16 1.97 -11.50
CA ASP A 115 25.12 1.22 -12.22
C ASP A 115 23.79 2.00 -12.29
N VAL A 116 22.69 1.35 -12.67
CA VAL A 116 21.34 1.94 -12.66
C VAL A 116 20.38 1.11 -11.79
N PRO A 117 19.44 1.74 -11.07
CA PRO A 117 18.27 1.05 -10.55
C PRO A 117 17.49 0.41 -11.71
N GLN A 118 17.23 -0.89 -11.64
CA GLN A 118 16.46 -1.61 -12.66
C GLN A 118 15.20 -2.18 -12.03
N TYR A 119 14.03 -1.81 -12.54
CA TYR A 119 12.76 -2.36 -12.08
C TYR A 119 12.20 -3.35 -13.10
N VAL A 120 12.02 -4.60 -12.68
CA VAL A 120 11.37 -5.67 -13.46
C VAL A 120 10.51 -6.47 -12.50
N ASN A 121 9.31 -6.85 -12.95
CA ASN A 121 8.40 -7.70 -12.19
C ASN A 121 8.87 -9.15 -12.31
N SER A 122 8.34 -9.90 -13.29
CA SER A 122 8.48 -11.34 -13.35
C SER A 122 9.64 -11.81 -14.23
N PHE A 123 10.28 -10.91 -14.97
CA PHE A 123 11.42 -11.26 -15.82
C PHE A 123 12.72 -11.17 -15.04
N TYR A 124 13.58 -12.18 -15.19
CA TYR A 124 14.96 -12.04 -14.77
C TYR A 124 15.64 -10.87 -15.50
N PRO A 125 16.43 -10.05 -14.79
CA PRO A 125 17.26 -9.00 -15.40
C PRO A 125 18.46 -9.56 -16.19
N ILE A 126 18.69 -10.88 -16.09
CA ILE A 126 19.75 -11.63 -16.77
C ILE A 126 19.15 -12.74 -17.64
N PRO A 127 19.90 -13.28 -18.63
CA PRO A 127 19.45 -14.45 -19.38
C PRO A 127 19.13 -15.64 -18.46
N LEU A 128 18.04 -16.35 -18.76
CA LEU A 128 17.64 -17.55 -18.04
C LEU A 128 18.49 -18.76 -18.45
N ASP A 129 19.65 -18.94 -17.83
CA ASP A 129 20.58 -20.05 -18.06
C ASP A 129 21.20 -20.56 -16.74
N PRO A 130 20.40 -21.08 -15.80
CA PRO A 130 20.89 -21.47 -14.48
C PRO A 130 21.87 -22.66 -14.55
N PRO A 131 22.95 -22.69 -13.75
CA PRO A 131 23.32 -21.72 -12.70
C PRO A 131 24.24 -20.58 -13.21
N HIS A 132 24.39 -20.40 -14.51
CA HIS A 132 25.32 -19.45 -15.12
C HIS A 132 24.81 -18.01 -15.01
N VAL A 133 25.74 -17.06 -14.91
CA VAL A 133 25.44 -15.62 -14.86
C VAL A 133 26.26 -14.86 -15.90
N PRO A 134 25.87 -13.63 -16.28
CA PRO A 134 26.59 -12.86 -17.28
C PRO A 134 28.09 -12.68 -16.98
N TYR A 135 28.91 -12.62 -18.02
CA TYR A 135 30.33 -12.28 -17.87
C TYR A 135 30.52 -10.85 -17.32
N ASP A 136 29.77 -9.90 -17.89
CA ASP A 136 29.67 -8.53 -17.41
C ASP A 136 28.76 -8.50 -16.18
N ASN A 137 29.36 -8.86 -15.04
CA ASN A 137 28.72 -8.94 -13.74
C ASN A 137 29.31 -7.86 -12.82
N PRO A 138 28.57 -6.77 -12.58
CA PRO A 138 28.98 -5.70 -11.69
C PRO A 138 29.36 -6.19 -10.30
N ALA A 139 30.39 -5.57 -9.71
CA ALA A 139 30.83 -5.86 -8.36
C ALA A 139 31.28 -4.61 -7.62
N GLY A 140 31.04 -4.58 -6.32
CA GLY A 140 31.54 -3.57 -5.39
C GLY A 140 32.60 -4.15 -4.47
N ILE A 141 33.78 -3.53 -4.42
CA ILE A 141 34.81 -3.82 -3.43
C ILE A 141 34.72 -2.75 -2.34
N TYR A 142 34.35 -3.17 -1.14
CA TYR A 142 34.28 -2.33 0.06
C TYR A 142 35.53 -2.58 0.90
N TYR A 143 36.16 -1.52 1.38
CA TYR A 143 37.31 -1.59 2.26
C TYR A 143 37.12 -0.67 3.46
N ARG A 144 37.50 -1.15 4.65
CA ARG A 144 37.51 -0.32 5.85
C ARG A 144 38.57 -0.78 6.83
N GLU A 145 39.14 0.21 7.52
CA GLU A 145 39.93 -0.03 8.72
C GLU A 145 39.04 0.08 9.96
N PHE A 146 39.27 -0.79 10.95
CA PHE A 146 38.61 -0.70 12.23
C PHE A 146 39.56 -1.02 13.38
N GLN A 147 39.29 -0.39 14.52
CA GLN A 147 40.01 -0.66 15.76
C GLN A 147 39.28 -1.73 16.57
N LEU A 148 39.95 -2.83 16.86
CA LEU A 148 39.50 -3.83 17.82
C LEU A 148 39.66 -3.26 19.24
N PRO A 149 38.60 -3.23 20.07
CA PRO A 149 38.70 -2.80 21.46
C PRO A 149 39.72 -3.66 22.23
N GLU A 150 40.61 -3.04 23.02
CA GLU A 150 41.64 -3.77 23.79
C GLU A 150 41.02 -4.80 24.76
N THR A 151 39.80 -4.53 25.23
CA THR A 151 39.04 -5.43 26.11
C THR A 151 38.63 -6.75 25.45
N TRP A 152 38.78 -6.88 24.12
CA TRP A 152 38.33 -8.03 23.33
C TRP A 152 39.47 -9.02 23.01
N ASN A 153 40.72 -8.73 23.38
CA ASN A 153 41.91 -9.54 23.05
C ASN A 153 41.89 -11.01 23.56
N LYS A 154 40.84 -11.44 24.29
CA LYS A 154 40.63 -12.81 24.80
C LYS A 154 39.24 -13.36 24.50
N GLU A 155 38.47 -12.66 23.68
CA GLU A 155 37.09 -13.00 23.34
C GLU A 155 37.06 -13.67 21.95
N GLU A 156 36.07 -14.52 21.72
CA GLU A 156 35.73 -15.01 20.38
C GLU A 156 34.99 -13.90 19.64
N ILE A 157 35.46 -13.56 18.45
CA ILE A 157 34.92 -12.44 17.66
C ILE A 157 34.16 -12.98 16.46
N TYR A 158 32.90 -12.55 16.37
CA TYR A 158 31.99 -12.91 15.29
C TYR A 158 31.66 -11.67 14.47
N LEU A 159 31.88 -11.75 13.17
CA LEU A 159 31.47 -10.74 12.20
C LEU A 159 30.10 -11.10 11.65
N ASN A 160 29.16 -10.17 11.74
CA ASN A 160 27.77 -10.33 11.35
C ASN A 160 27.42 -9.34 10.24
N PHE A 161 26.86 -9.87 9.15
CA PHE A 161 26.19 -9.11 8.10
C PHE A 161 24.69 -9.43 8.16
N GLU A 162 23.83 -8.42 8.32
CA GLU A 162 22.38 -8.64 8.37
C GLU A 162 21.73 -8.77 6.97
N GLY A 163 22.42 -8.33 5.91
CA GLY A 163 21.95 -8.42 4.53
C GLY A 163 22.95 -7.84 3.53
N VAL A 164 23.25 -8.63 2.51
CA VAL A 164 24.19 -8.30 1.42
C VAL A 164 23.67 -8.89 0.13
N ASP A 165 23.39 -8.05 -0.86
CA ASP A 165 22.82 -8.44 -2.15
C ASP A 165 23.92 -8.46 -3.24
N THR A 166 24.23 -9.57 -3.91
CA THR A 166 23.56 -10.90 -3.87
C THR A 166 24.47 -12.02 -3.35
N TYR A 167 25.77 -11.96 -3.67
CA TYR A 167 26.78 -12.92 -3.23
C TYR A 167 28.06 -12.18 -2.87
N PHE A 168 28.69 -12.55 -1.76
CA PHE A 168 29.87 -11.82 -1.28
C PHE A 168 30.96 -12.68 -0.70
N TYR A 169 32.19 -12.15 -0.78
CA TYR A 169 33.41 -12.69 -0.18
C TYR A 169 33.92 -11.71 0.87
N VAL A 170 34.42 -12.23 2.00
CA VAL A 170 34.95 -11.43 3.10
C VAL A 170 36.40 -11.82 3.38
N TYR A 171 37.23 -10.80 3.57
CA TYR A 171 38.62 -10.93 3.97
C TYR A 171 38.89 -10.04 5.20
N ILE A 172 39.67 -10.56 6.14
CA ILE A 172 40.13 -9.85 7.34
C ILE A 172 41.64 -9.89 7.34
N ASN A 173 42.29 -8.72 7.41
CA ASN A 173 43.75 -8.62 7.31
C ASN A 173 44.29 -9.43 6.11
N GLU A 174 43.65 -9.22 4.97
CA GLU A 174 43.96 -9.85 3.68
C GLU A 174 43.78 -11.39 3.60
N GLU A 175 43.37 -12.05 4.69
CA GLU A 175 43.08 -13.48 4.76
C GLU A 175 41.59 -13.78 4.55
N PHE A 176 41.29 -14.87 3.82
CA PHE A 176 39.91 -15.24 3.50
C PHE A 176 39.12 -15.67 4.74
N ALA A 177 38.09 -14.91 5.09
CA ALA A 177 37.21 -15.20 6.20
C ALA A 177 36.05 -16.13 5.79
N GLY A 178 35.38 -15.84 4.68
CA GLY A 178 34.23 -16.63 4.23
C GLY A 178 33.52 -16.05 3.00
N ALA A 179 32.47 -16.75 2.58
CA ALA A 179 31.57 -16.32 1.50
C ALA A 179 30.15 -16.81 1.75
N SER A 180 29.14 -16.07 1.28
CA SER A 180 27.73 -16.35 1.56
C SER A 180 26.78 -15.78 0.50
N GLN A 181 25.54 -16.26 0.53
CA GLN A 181 24.39 -15.94 -0.33
C GLN A 181 23.11 -15.72 0.49
N GLY A 182 22.01 -15.33 -0.16
CA GLY A 182 20.71 -15.10 0.47
C GLY A 182 20.64 -13.68 1.00
N ALA A 183 20.22 -12.75 0.14
CA ALA A 183 20.38 -11.31 0.35
C ALA A 183 19.76 -10.81 1.66
N HIS A 184 18.60 -11.33 2.04
CA HIS A 184 17.84 -10.90 3.22
C HIS A 184 18.11 -11.73 4.48
N LEU A 185 19.05 -12.67 4.41
CA LEU A 185 19.35 -13.61 5.49
C LEU A 185 20.73 -13.32 6.12
N PRO A 186 20.84 -13.29 7.47
CA PRO A 186 22.10 -12.96 8.11
C PRO A 186 23.21 -13.97 7.79
N SER A 187 24.45 -13.48 7.80
CA SER A 187 25.67 -14.27 7.65
C SER A 187 26.65 -13.94 8.77
N GLU A 188 26.96 -14.94 9.60
CA GLU A 188 27.89 -14.82 10.73
C GLU A 188 29.17 -15.62 10.47
N PHE A 189 30.33 -15.03 10.76
CA PHE A 189 31.64 -15.66 10.60
C PHE A 189 32.47 -15.50 11.88
N ARG A 190 33.04 -16.60 12.41
CA ARG A 190 34.03 -16.51 13.49
C ARG A 190 35.39 -16.10 12.92
N ILE A 191 35.86 -14.90 13.28
CA ILE A 191 37.07 -14.29 12.70
C ILE A 191 38.22 -14.12 13.69
N THR A 192 38.11 -14.67 14.91
CA THR A 192 39.09 -14.52 16.00
C THR A 192 40.54 -14.73 15.56
N GLU A 193 40.81 -15.80 14.81
CA GLU A 193 42.17 -16.17 14.38
C GLU A 193 42.75 -15.27 13.27
N LEU A 194 41.90 -14.46 12.63
CA LEU A 194 42.30 -13.57 11.53
C LEU A 194 42.63 -12.16 12.05
N LEU A 195 42.30 -11.85 13.30
CA LEU A 195 42.46 -10.54 13.90
C LEU A 195 43.83 -10.35 14.54
N CYS A 196 44.31 -9.11 14.55
CA CYS A 196 45.46 -8.68 15.34
C CYS A 196 45.04 -7.63 16.39
N PRO A 197 45.80 -7.45 17.49
CA PRO A 197 45.49 -6.40 18.45
C PRO A 197 45.50 -5.01 17.82
N GLY A 198 44.44 -4.25 18.05
CA GLY A 198 44.30 -2.89 17.59
C GLY A 198 43.76 -2.75 16.18
N LYS A 199 44.54 -2.20 15.25
CA LYS A 199 44.08 -1.85 13.90
C LYS A 199 43.96 -3.10 13.02
N ASN A 200 42.79 -3.31 12.44
CA ASN A 200 42.48 -4.39 11.50
C ASN A 200 41.86 -3.84 10.23
N THR A 201 41.92 -4.62 9.14
CA THR A 201 41.29 -4.30 7.86
C THR A 201 40.18 -5.30 7.56
N ILE A 202 39.13 -4.83 6.90
CA ILE A 202 38.09 -5.65 6.30
C ILE A 202 37.93 -5.28 4.83
N THR A 203 37.90 -6.30 3.97
CA THR A 203 37.57 -6.16 2.55
C THR A 203 36.37 -7.06 2.24
N VAL A 204 35.35 -6.50 1.63
CA VAL A 204 34.16 -7.24 1.18
C VAL A 204 34.00 -7.05 -0.32
N ILE A 205 33.87 -8.14 -1.06
CA ILE A 205 33.65 -8.12 -2.50
C ILE A 205 32.25 -8.64 -2.74
N VAL A 206 31.37 -7.79 -3.25
CA VAL A 206 29.95 -8.09 -3.49
C VAL A 206 29.72 -8.14 -5.00
N PHE A 207 29.19 -9.25 -5.51
CA PHE A 207 28.76 -9.39 -6.90
C PHE A 207 27.25 -9.18 -7.01
N LYS A 208 26.83 -8.50 -8.08
CA LYS A 208 25.42 -8.24 -8.41
C LYS A 208 24.69 -9.53 -8.78
N TRP A 209 25.31 -10.40 -9.56
CA TRP A 209 24.71 -11.65 -10.01
C TRP A 209 25.48 -12.88 -9.50
N ALA A 210 24.75 -13.89 -9.04
CA ALA A 210 25.24 -15.24 -8.78
C ALA A 210 24.14 -16.27 -9.07
N TRP A 211 24.43 -17.57 -8.97
CA TRP A 211 23.43 -18.63 -9.10
C TRP A 211 22.24 -18.42 -8.15
N SER A 212 22.43 -17.77 -7.00
CA SER A 212 21.36 -17.46 -6.04
C SER A 212 20.38 -16.39 -6.52
N THR A 213 20.75 -15.56 -7.50
CA THR A 213 19.85 -14.57 -8.15
C THR A 213 18.59 -15.25 -8.67
N TYR A 214 18.73 -16.49 -9.16
CA TYR A 214 17.60 -17.25 -9.69
C TYR A 214 16.54 -17.59 -8.63
N LEU A 215 16.85 -17.44 -7.34
CA LEU A 215 15.92 -17.64 -6.21
C LEU A 215 15.44 -16.32 -5.59
N GLU A 216 15.80 -15.17 -6.17
CA GLU A 216 15.54 -13.81 -5.67
C GLU A 216 14.93 -12.95 -6.79
N ASP A 217 13.88 -13.47 -7.43
CA ASP A 217 13.21 -12.85 -8.57
C ASP A 217 11.94 -12.05 -8.20
N GLN A 218 11.88 -11.46 -7.00
CA GLN A 218 10.75 -10.66 -6.51
C GLN A 218 10.39 -9.46 -7.40
N ASP A 219 9.11 -9.08 -7.46
CA ASP A 219 8.63 -7.85 -8.13
C ASP A 219 9.07 -6.57 -7.39
N PHE A 220 10.31 -6.14 -7.63
CA PHE A 220 10.87 -4.92 -7.04
C PHE A 220 12.09 -4.38 -7.82
N TYR A 221 12.71 -3.31 -7.34
CA TYR A 221 13.99 -2.84 -7.89
C TYR A 221 15.13 -3.84 -7.64
N ARG A 222 15.83 -4.21 -8.70
CA ARG A 222 17.10 -4.98 -8.68
C ARG A 222 18.24 -4.05 -8.30
N LEU A 223 18.55 -4.02 -7.00
CA LEU A 223 19.63 -3.23 -6.41
C LEU A 223 20.75 -4.16 -5.90
N SER A 224 21.84 -3.61 -5.38
CA SER A 224 22.96 -4.44 -4.88
C SER A 224 23.83 -3.71 -3.87
N GLY A 225 24.52 -4.47 -3.02
CA GLY A 225 25.46 -3.93 -2.03
C GLY A 225 25.20 -4.44 -0.62
N ILE A 226 25.91 -3.85 0.34
CA ILE A 226 25.73 -4.14 1.77
C ILE A 226 24.58 -3.26 2.26
N PHE A 227 23.34 -3.74 2.19
CA PHE A 227 22.12 -2.93 2.38
C PHE A 227 21.51 -3.05 3.79
N ARG A 228 22.08 -3.89 4.68
CA ARG A 228 21.75 -3.92 6.12
C ARG A 228 23.02 -3.86 6.98
N ASP A 229 22.83 -3.76 8.30
CA ASP A 229 23.90 -3.48 9.26
C ASP A 229 25.04 -4.52 9.22
N VAL A 230 26.26 -4.03 9.49
CA VAL A 230 27.46 -4.85 9.71
C VAL A 230 28.01 -4.58 11.10
N TYR A 231 28.29 -5.61 11.89
CA TYR A 231 28.82 -5.44 13.24
C TYR A 231 29.67 -6.62 13.71
N LEU A 232 30.45 -6.37 14.76
CA LEU A 232 31.20 -7.38 15.49
C LEU A 232 30.52 -7.70 16.83
N LEU A 233 30.48 -8.98 17.19
CA LEU A 233 30.12 -9.47 18.51
C LEU A 233 31.34 -10.07 19.20
N ALA A 234 31.57 -9.67 20.45
CA ALA A 234 32.62 -10.24 21.29
C ALA A 234 32.01 -11.16 22.36
N ARG A 235 32.36 -12.43 22.26
CA ARG A 235 31.81 -13.52 23.03
C ARG A 235 32.86 -14.16 23.92
N ASN A 236 32.47 -14.71 25.06
CA ASN A 236 33.39 -15.55 25.80
C ASN A 236 33.62 -16.88 25.05
N LYS A 237 34.77 -17.52 25.23
CA LYS A 237 35.08 -18.81 24.57
C LYS A 237 33.97 -19.85 24.77
N ASP A 238 33.56 -20.00 26.02
CA ASP A 238 32.35 -20.74 26.39
C ASP A 238 31.20 -19.73 26.46
N HIS A 239 30.12 -19.99 25.72
CA HIS A 239 28.94 -19.12 25.70
C HIS A 239 27.67 -19.93 25.34
N VAL A 240 26.51 -19.28 25.46
CA VAL A 240 25.25 -19.79 24.89
C VAL A 240 25.25 -19.45 23.40
N ARG A 241 25.25 -20.48 22.54
CA ARG A 241 25.21 -20.32 21.08
C ARG A 241 23.80 -19.96 20.63
N ASP A 242 22.81 -20.74 21.06
CA ASP A 242 21.42 -20.62 20.62
C ASP A 242 20.45 -20.91 21.77
N PHE A 243 19.20 -20.48 21.59
CA PHE A 243 18.10 -20.80 22.49
C PHE A 243 16.77 -20.86 21.75
N GLU A 244 15.84 -21.65 22.29
CA GLU A 244 14.48 -21.78 21.81
C GLU A 244 13.50 -21.55 22.95
N VAL A 245 12.47 -20.75 22.69
CA VAL A 245 11.36 -20.47 23.59
C VAL A 245 10.09 -21.08 23.00
N LYS A 246 9.43 -21.95 23.77
CA LYS A 246 8.09 -22.45 23.47
C LYS A 246 7.13 -22.00 24.55
N THR A 247 5.93 -21.62 24.16
CA THR A 247 4.91 -21.10 25.08
C THR A 247 3.59 -21.84 24.93
N SER A 248 2.93 -22.11 26.06
CA SER A 248 1.48 -22.33 26.12
C SER A 248 0.80 -21.02 26.54
N LEU A 249 -0.48 -21.10 26.91
CA LEU A 249 -1.21 -19.97 27.48
C LEU A 249 -0.76 -19.56 28.90
N ASP A 250 0.01 -20.40 29.58
CA ASP A 250 0.37 -20.26 30.99
C ASP A 250 1.81 -20.68 31.33
N THR A 251 2.54 -21.27 30.38
CA THR A 251 3.90 -21.76 30.60
C THR A 251 4.88 -21.22 29.56
N ILE A 252 6.13 -21.06 29.99
CA ILE A 252 7.26 -20.74 29.13
C ILE A 252 8.33 -21.81 29.31
N GLN A 253 8.69 -22.48 28.23
CA GLN A 253 9.79 -23.43 28.17
C GLN A 253 10.96 -22.79 27.41
N VAL A 254 12.17 -22.85 27.98
CA VAL A 254 13.39 -22.35 27.34
C VAL A 254 14.42 -23.46 27.27
N ARG A 255 14.84 -23.81 26.06
CA ARG A 255 15.95 -24.73 25.80
C ARG A 255 17.17 -23.94 25.35
N LEU A 256 18.30 -24.14 26.02
CA LEU A 256 19.58 -23.52 25.68
C LEU A 256 20.50 -24.52 24.97
N GLU A 257 21.31 -24.00 24.06
CA GLU A 257 22.45 -24.68 23.47
C GLU A 257 23.74 -23.87 23.72
N SER A 258 24.78 -24.52 24.25
CA SER A 258 26.04 -23.92 24.63
C SER A 258 27.20 -24.47 23.81
N THR A 259 28.25 -23.67 23.63
CA THR A 259 29.51 -24.15 23.03
C THR A 259 30.27 -25.10 23.96
N ALA A 260 30.08 -25.01 25.28
CA ALA A 260 30.75 -25.85 26.26
C ALA A 260 29.93 -27.07 26.67
N GLU A 261 30.62 -28.19 26.91
CA GLU A 261 30.00 -29.47 27.31
C GLU A 261 29.29 -29.36 28.67
N TYR A 262 29.88 -28.61 29.60
CA TYR A 262 29.37 -28.39 30.94
C TYR A 262 29.48 -26.92 31.33
N GLY A 263 28.49 -26.44 32.08
CA GLY A 263 28.45 -25.06 32.57
C GLY A 263 27.29 -24.83 33.53
N ALA A 264 27.03 -23.58 33.87
CA ALA A 264 25.88 -23.19 34.66
C ALA A 264 25.17 -22.00 33.99
N ALA A 265 23.85 -22.04 34.02
CA ALA A 265 23.00 -20.96 33.54
C ALA A 265 21.94 -20.59 34.58
N THR A 266 21.67 -19.29 34.69
CA THR A 266 20.61 -18.72 35.50
C THR A 266 19.66 -17.96 34.59
N LEU A 267 18.36 -18.27 34.63
CA LEU A 267 17.34 -17.49 33.94
C LEU A 267 16.50 -16.70 34.95
N GLU A 268 16.29 -15.43 34.65
CA GLU A 268 15.45 -14.51 35.41
C GLU A 268 14.26 -14.06 34.53
N LEU A 269 13.02 -14.25 35.01
CA LEU A 269 11.79 -13.85 34.33
C LEU A 269 11.22 -12.57 34.94
N TYR A 270 10.85 -11.61 34.09
CA TYR A 270 10.32 -10.30 34.44
C TYR A 270 8.97 -10.02 33.78
N ASP A 271 8.13 -9.26 34.46
CA ASP A 271 6.93 -8.64 33.87
C ASP A 271 7.27 -7.42 32.98
N ALA A 272 6.24 -6.80 32.41
CA ALA A 272 6.36 -5.65 31.52
C ALA A 272 6.96 -4.39 32.20
N ASP A 273 6.83 -4.30 33.53
CA ASP A 273 7.35 -3.22 34.39
C ASP A 273 8.77 -3.50 34.90
N ASN A 274 9.42 -4.55 34.39
CA ASN A 274 10.75 -5.02 34.79
C ASN A 274 10.84 -5.44 36.27
N ARG A 275 9.74 -5.90 36.88
CA ARG A 275 9.77 -6.56 38.18
C ARG A 275 10.08 -8.05 38.01
N LEU A 276 11.02 -8.54 38.81
CA LEU A 276 11.43 -9.94 38.81
C LEU A 276 10.30 -10.82 39.36
N LEU A 277 9.84 -11.78 38.55
CA LEU A 277 8.80 -12.74 38.91
C LEU A 277 9.40 -14.07 39.37
N SER A 278 10.44 -14.56 38.68
CA SER A 278 11.03 -15.86 38.98
C SER A 278 12.50 -15.91 38.59
N ARG A 279 13.27 -16.74 39.29
CA ARG A 279 14.67 -17.03 38.99
C ARG A 279 14.92 -18.53 39.10
N LYS A 280 15.60 -19.11 38.11
CA LYS A 280 15.93 -20.54 38.08
C LYS A 280 17.39 -20.75 37.69
N ASP A 281 18.06 -21.63 38.40
CA ASP A 281 19.43 -22.05 38.13
C ASP A 281 19.46 -23.51 37.64
N ARG A 282 20.24 -23.80 36.60
CA ARG A 282 20.47 -25.15 36.08
C ARG A 282 21.92 -25.34 35.63
N MET A 283 22.37 -26.58 35.71
CA MET A 283 23.61 -27.00 35.07
C MET A 283 23.37 -27.25 33.59
N ILE A 284 24.28 -26.76 32.75
CA ILE A 284 24.40 -27.17 31.35
C ILE A 284 25.13 -28.50 31.34
N LYS A 285 24.57 -29.49 30.66
CA LYS A 285 25.16 -30.83 30.47
C LYS A 285 24.98 -31.22 29.01
N GLU A 286 26.00 -31.84 28.43
CA GLU A 286 25.98 -32.24 27.03
C GLU A 286 25.55 -31.06 26.14
N LYS A 287 26.12 -29.88 26.44
CA LYS A 287 25.84 -28.59 25.77
C LYS A 287 24.42 -28.04 25.90
N THR A 288 23.53 -28.67 26.64
CA THR A 288 22.12 -28.23 26.74
C THR A 288 21.66 -27.98 28.17
N ALA A 289 20.65 -27.13 28.31
CA ALA A 289 19.91 -26.94 29.55
C ALA A 289 18.47 -26.55 29.24
N GLU A 290 17.55 -26.88 30.14
CA GLU A 290 16.13 -26.64 29.96
C GLU A 290 15.51 -26.00 31.20
N PHE A 291 14.70 -24.99 30.97
CA PHE A 291 14.02 -24.20 31.98
C PHE A 291 12.53 -24.13 31.68
N HIS A 292 11.73 -24.11 32.73
CA HIS A 292 10.27 -23.98 32.63
C HIS A 292 9.82 -22.88 33.59
N PHE A 293 8.92 -22.00 33.17
CA PHE A 293 8.31 -20.98 34.00
C PHE A 293 6.79 -21.08 33.91
N THR A 294 6.13 -20.72 35.00
CA THR A 294 4.67 -20.62 35.09
C THR A 294 4.37 -19.31 35.83
N PRO A 295 4.18 -18.19 35.11
CA PRO A 295 3.87 -16.91 35.74
C PRO A 295 2.56 -17.01 36.53
N GLU A 296 2.50 -16.35 37.69
CA GLU A 296 1.22 -16.20 38.40
C GLU A 296 0.33 -15.24 37.60
N ASN A 297 -0.93 -15.64 37.33
CA ASN A 297 -1.89 -14.90 36.50
C ASN A 297 -1.31 -14.50 35.13
N PRO A 298 -1.03 -15.47 34.24
CA PRO A 298 -0.36 -15.21 32.97
C PRO A 298 -1.18 -14.25 32.09
N ILE A 299 -0.52 -13.21 31.60
CA ILE A 299 -1.11 -12.26 30.64
C ILE A 299 -0.67 -12.68 29.23
N ARG A 300 -1.65 -12.86 28.36
CA ARG A 300 -1.45 -13.39 27.00
C ARG A 300 -1.12 -12.27 26.02
N TRP A 301 -0.30 -12.60 25.05
CA TRP A 301 0.03 -11.73 23.94
C TRP A 301 -1.02 -11.86 22.83
N THR A 302 -1.46 -10.73 22.29
CA THR A 302 -2.33 -10.60 21.11
C THR A 302 -1.96 -9.31 20.36
N ALA A 303 -2.49 -9.12 19.15
CA ALA A 303 -2.31 -7.85 18.42
C ALA A 303 -3.02 -6.65 19.10
N GLU A 304 -4.06 -6.90 19.90
CA GLU A 304 -4.79 -5.85 20.63
C GLU A 304 -4.14 -5.51 21.98
N SER A 305 -3.55 -6.51 22.64
CA SER A 305 -2.85 -6.40 23.92
C SER A 305 -1.49 -7.11 23.84
N PRO A 306 -0.43 -6.41 23.38
CA PRO A 306 0.89 -6.99 23.13
C PRO A 306 1.73 -7.12 24.40
N TYR A 307 1.22 -7.84 25.41
CA TYR A 307 1.93 -8.04 26.66
C TYR A 307 3.16 -8.94 26.47
N LEU A 308 4.33 -8.46 26.89
CA LEU A 308 5.60 -9.18 26.78
C LEU A 308 6.31 -9.28 28.12
N TYR A 309 6.65 -10.52 28.48
CA TYR A 309 7.62 -10.80 29.54
C TYR A 309 9.05 -10.60 29.03
N THR A 310 10.01 -10.46 29.95
CA THR A 310 11.44 -10.49 29.62
C THR A 310 12.13 -11.63 30.35
N ILE A 311 12.89 -12.46 29.64
CA ILE A 311 13.81 -13.43 30.22
C ILE A 311 15.23 -12.91 30.05
N LEU A 312 16.01 -12.89 31.13
CA LEU A 312 17.45 -12.70 31.06
C LEU A 312 18.14 -14.04 31.25
N ILE A 313 18.91 -14.45 30.24
CA ILE A 313 19.75 -15.66 30.29
C ILE A 313 21.14 -15.24 30.75
N HIS A 314 21.54 -15.66 31.94
CA HIS A 314 22.88 -15.46 32.48
C HIS A 314 23.68 -16.74 32.33
N ALA A 315 24.74 -16.71 31.53
CA ALA A 315 25.67 -17.83 31.41
C ALA A 315 27.05 -17.32 30.99
N TYR A 316 28.10 -17.93 31.52
CA TYR A 316 29.48 -17.63 31.16
C TYR A 316 29.85 -16.13 31.19
N ASN A 317 29.33 -15.33 32.13
CA ASN A 317 29.54 -13.86 32.18
C ASN A 317 28.98 -13.09 30.96
N GLU A 318 27.95 -13.64 30.32
CA GLU A 318 27.08 -12.97 29.37
C GLU A 318 25.66 -12.90 29.91
N VAL A 319 24.94 -11.86 29.51
CA VAL A 319 23.51 -11.68 29.77
C VAL A 319 22.80 -11.47 28.44
N ILE A 320 21.89 -12.37 28.07
CA ILE A 320 21.11 -12.30 26.83
C ILE A 320 19.64 -12.00 27.18
N PRO A 321 19.08 -10.85 26.76
CA PRO A 321 17.68 -10.53 26.96
C PRO A 321 16.79 -11.15 25.87
N VAL A 322 15.66 -11.72 26.28
CA VAL A 322 14.65 -12.33 25.39
C VAL A 322 13.28 -11.79 25.77
N ARG A 323 12.54 -11.25 24.80
CA ARG A 323 11.15 -10.80 24.96
C ARG A 323 10.24 -11.96 24.58
N VAL A 324 9.25 -12.26 25.41
CA VAL A 324 8.40 -13.45 25.28
C VAL A 324 6.94 -13.06 25.43
N GLY A 325 6.13 -13.35 24.41
CA GLY A 325 4.67 -13.26 24.46
C GLY A 325 4.04 -14.63 24.66
N LEU A 326 3.16 -14.78 25.65
CA LEU A 326 2.41 -16.02 25.85
C LEU A 326 1.24 -16.09 24.87
N ARG A 327 1.31 -16.95 23.86
CA ARG A 327 0.19 -17.15 22.94
C ARG A 327 0.19 -18.55 22.33
N THR A 328 -0.96 -18.95 21.81
CA THR A 328 -1.10 -20.12 20.93
C THR A 328 -1.65 -19.71 19.58
N VAL A 329 -1.29 -20.47 18.54
CA VAL A 329 -1.86 -20.39 17.20
C VAL A 329 -2.35 -21.78 16.84
N SER A 330 -3.54 -21.88 16.24
CA SER A 330 -4.10 -23.15 15.78
C SER A 330 -5.13 -22.94 14.69
N ILE A 331 -5.57 -24.02 14.05
CA ILE A 331 -6.70 -24.04 13.13
C ILE A 331 -7.86 -24.80 13.78
N SER A 332 -9.08 -24.25 13.76
CA SER A 332 -10.27 -24.93 14.28
C SER A 332 -10.71 -26.08 13.37
N THR A 333 -11.58 -26.96 13.88
CA THR A 333 -12.17 -28.04 13.05
C THR A 333 -13.01 -27.52 11.88
N ASP A 334 -13.48 -26.29 11.99
CA ASP A 334 -14.29 -25.62 10.97
C ASP A 334 -13.43 -24.79 9.99
N GLY A 335 -12.10 -24.82 10.14
CA GLY A 335 -11.15 -24.14 9.26
C GLY A 335 -10.94 -22.67 9.60
N GLU A 336 -11.17 -22.26 10.84
CA GLU A 336 -10.87 -20.90 11.29
C GLU A 336 -9.42 -20.78 11.77
N PHE A 337 -8.82 -19.61 11.58
CA PHE A 337 -7.52 -19.28 12.15
C PHE A 337 -7.68 -18.73 13.57
N MET A 338 -7.03 -19.37 14.54
CA MET A 338 -7.26 -19.12 15.96
C MET A 338 -6.03 -18.54 16.64
N ILE A 339 -6.22 -17.49 17.43
CA ILE A 339 -5.24 -16.97 18.38
C ILE A 339 -5.79 -17.17 19.78
N ASN A 340 -5.05 -17.86 20.64
CA ASN A 340 -5.48 -18.14 22.02
C ASN A 340 -6.86 -18.81 22.13
N GLY A 341 -7.27 -19.56 21.10
CA GLY A 341 -8.59 -20.20 21.02
C GLY A 341 -9.73 -19.31 20.55
N VAL A 342 -9.45 -18.08 20.08
CA VAL A 342 -10.43 -17.14 19.51
C VAL A 342 -10.22 -17.03 18.00
N PRO A 343 -11.29 -17.09 17.16
CA PRO A 343 -11.17 -16.95 15.72
C PRO A 343 -10.82 -15.50 15.38
N VAL A 344 -9.76 -15.30 14.60
CA VAL A 344 -9.24 -13.97 14.23
C VAL A 344 -9.28 -13.78 12.73
N LYS A 345 -9.67 -12.58 12.28
CA LYS A 345 -9.50 -12.16 10.88
C LYS A 345 -8.19 -11.39 10.72
N LEU A 346 -7.38 -11.81 9.75
CA LEU A 346 -6.13 -11.15 9.37
C LEU A 346 -6.45 -9.94 8.49
N LYS A 347 -6.39 -8.75 9.10
CA LYS A 347 -6.52 -7.44 8.49
C LYS A 347 -5.13 -7.00 8.02
N GLY A 348 -4.67 -7.58 6.93
CA GLY A 348 -3.27 -7.56 6.54
C GLY A 348 -2.88 -6.58 5.44
N VAL A 349 -1.58 -6.31 5.33
CA VAL A 349 -0.92 -5.68 4.18
C VAL A 349 0.39 -6.40 3.86
N ASN A 350 0.76 -6.45 2.59
CA ASN A 350 2.09 -6.87 2.12
C ASN A 350 3.07 -5.69 2.31
N ARG A 351 4.31 -5.98 2.71
CA ARG A 351 5.32 -4.94 2.98
C ARG A 351 6.71 -5.38 2.52
N HIS A 352 7.23 -4.72 1.49
CA HIS A 352 8.64 -4.72 1.13
C HIS A 352 9.50 -3.73 1.95
N ASP A 353 10.81 -3.98 2.02
CA ASP A 353 11.79 -2.97 2.42
C ASP A 353 12.09 -2.05 1.23
N THR A 354 11.52 -0.85 1.25
CA THR A 354 11.69 0.16 0.19
C THR A 354 11.96 1.54 0.78
N ASN A 355 12.82 2.35 0.17
CA ASN A 355 13.04 3.73 0.56
C ASN A 355 13.43 4.56 -0.67
N PRO A 356 12.75 5.69 -0.93
CA PRO A 356 12.97 6.45 -2.17
C PRO A 356 14.38 7.03 -2.30
N ASP A 357 15.09 7.20 -1.19
CA ASP A 357 16.42 7.80 -1.15
C ASP A 357 17.54 6.76 -0.95
N THR A 358 17.22 5.58 -0.42
CA THR A 358 18.22 4.59 0.01
C THR A 358 18.00 3.16 -0.48
N GLY A 359 16.99 2.93 -1.32
CA GLY A 359 16.72 1.62 -1.92
C GLY A 359 16.16 0.63 -0.91
N HIS A 360 16.74 -0.56 -0.84
CA HIS A 360 16.32 -1.61 0.10
C HIS A 360 16.71 -1.30 1.56
N TYR A 361 17.64 -0.37 1.79
CA TYR A 361 17.94 0.05 3.15
C TYR A 361 16.80 0.90 3.71
N THR A 362 15.93 0.30 4.52
CA THR A 362 14.86 1.04 5.21
C THR A 362 15.31 1.41 6.63
N PRO A 363 15.51 2.71 6.96
CA PRO A 363 15.90 3.11 8.31
C PRO A 363 14.88 2.68 9.36
N LEU A 364 15.32 2.27 10.55
CA LEU A 364 14.44 1.83 11.64
C LEU A 364 13.36 2.85 12.02
N ARG A 365 13.63 4.16 11.88
CA ARG A 365 12.64 5.21 12.11
C ARG A 365 11.49 5.18 11.08
N THR A 366 11.80 4.81 9.84
CA THR A 366 10.83 4.66 8.77
C THR A 366 10.00 3.42 9.03
N ILE A 367 10.65 2.29 9.37
CA ILE A 367 9.95 1.07 9.80
C ILE A 367 8.97 1.37 10.94
N LEU A 368 9.41 2.08 11.99
CA LEU A 368 8.53 2.46 13.09
C LEU A 368 7.38 3.37 12.61
N LYS A 369 7.64 4.39 11.77
CA LYS A 369 6.58 5.24 11.17
C LYS A 369 5.52 4.37 10.50
N GLU A 370 5.92 3.39 9.70
CA GLU A 370 5.02 2.48 8.99
C GLU A 370 4.19 1.62 9.95
N LEU A 371 4.83 0.97 10.92
CA LEU A 371 4.11 0.12 11.89
C LEU A 371 3.08 0.90 12.71
N LEU A 372 3.41 2.14 13.10
CA LEU A 372 2.48 3.04 13.79
C LEU A 372 1.32 3.43 12.87
N LEU A 373 1.61 3.78 11.61
CA LEU A 373 0.59 4.11 10.61
C LEU A 373 -0.35 2.93 10.35
N MET A 374 0.18 1.71 10.24
CA MET A 374 -0.62 0.49 10.10
C MET A 374 -1.56 0.33 11.31
N LYS A 375 -1.05 0.49 12.54
CA LYS A 375 -1.90 0.40 13.73
C LYS A 375 -3.01 1.43 13.76
N GLN A 376 -2.69 2.66 13.36
CA GLN A 376 -3.59 3.80 13.24
C GLN A 376 -4.69 3.61 12.16
N HIS A 377 -4.45 2.73 11.20
CA HIS A 377 -5.41 2.38 10.14
C HIS A 377 -6.05 0.99 10.34
N ASN A 378 -6.13 0.54 11.60
CA ASN A 378 -6.77 -0.70 12.04
C ASN A 378 -6.15 -2.01 11.51
N ILE A 379 -5.01 -1.94 10.83
CA ILE A 379 -4.26 -3.12 10.36
C ILE A 379 -3.75 -3.91 11.59
N ASN A 380 -3.84 -5.24 11.50
CA ASN A 380 -3.40 -6.17 12.56
C ASN A 380 -2.39 -7.21 12.06
N CYS A 381 -2.15 -7.32 10.74
CA CYS A 381 -1.30 -8.34 10.14
C CYS A 381 -0.37 -7.76 9.09
N ILE A 382 0.84 -8.31 8.97
CA ILE A 382 1.81 -7.96 7.92
C ILE A 382 2.35 -9.26 7.30
N ARG A 383 2.43 -9.32 5.97
CA ARG A 383 3.24 -10.31 5.26
C ARG A 383 4.56 -9.68 4.83
N THR A 384 5.68 -10.33 5.12
CA THR A 384 7.03 -9.82 4.77
C THR A 384 7.37 -10.16 3.32
N SER A 385 6.76 -9.46 2.38
CA SER A 385 6.92 -9.70 0.94
C SER A 385 8.34 -9.35 0.49
N HIS A 386 9.10 -10.25 -0.16
CA HIS A 386 8.94 -11.72 -0.18
C HIS A 386 10.19 -12.37 0.39
N TYR A 387 10.53 -11.94 1.60
CA TYR A 387 11.77 -12.26 2.29
C TYR A 387 11.71 -11.84 3.76
N PRO A 388 12.63 -12.32 4.61
CA PRO A 388 12.66 -11.92 6.00
C PRO A 388 13.15 -10.46 6.16
N ASN A 389 12.33 -9.63 6.78
CA ASN A 389 12.69 -8.25 7.16
C ASN A 389 13.86 -8.23 8.18
N PRO A 390 14.48 -7.07 8.49
CA PRO A 390 15.55 -7.00 9.48
C PRO A 390 15.05 -7.50 10.84
N PRO A 391 15.88 -8.16 11.67
CA PRO A 391 15.46 -8.70 12.97
C PRO A 391 14.73 -7.68 13.85
N ALA A 392 15.12 -6.40 13.75
CA ALA A 392 14.48 -5.32 14.48
C ALA A 392 12.99 -5.14 14.16
N PHE A 393 12.55 -5.43 12.94
CA PHE A 393 11.17 -5.34 12.50
C PHE A 393 10.25 -6.25 13.33
N LEU A 394 10.55 -7.56 13.40
CA LEU A 394 9.73 -8.52 14.14
C LEU A 394 9.64 -8.17 15.63
N ARG A 395 10.72 -7.62 16.20
CA ARG A 395 10.75 -7.19 17.59
C ARG A 395 9.89 -5.96 17.84
N MET A 396 9.78 -5.05 16.87
CA MET A 396 8.82 -3.95 16.91
C MET A 396 7.38 -4.46 16.75
N CYS A 397 7.13 -5.46 15.90
CA CYS A 397 5.82 -6.11 15.77
C CYS A 397 5.39 -6.82 17.07
N ASP A 398 6.32 -7.50 17.75
CA ASP A 398 6.07 -8.09 19.08
C ASP A 398 5.62 -7.01 20.09
N GLU A 399 6.25 -5.83 20.09
CA GLU A 399 5.98 -4.73 21.04
C GLU A 399 4.73 -3.92 20.69
N LEU A 400 4.41 -3.74 19.40
CA LEU A 400 3.24 -2.97 18.94
C LEU A 400 1.97 -3.81 18.81
N GLY A 401 2.08 -5.13 18.74
CA GLY A 401 0.94 -6.01 18.52
C GLY A 401 0.53 -6.05 17.05
N LEU A 402 1.38 -6.68 16.23
CA LEU A 402 1.07 -7.00 14.84
C LEU A 402 1.38 -8.47 14.59
N TYR A 403 0.40 -9.19 14.01
CA TYR A 403 0.64 -10.53 13.51
C TYR A 403 1.53 -10.46 12.27
N VAL A 404 2.42 -11.42 12.12
CA VAL A 404 3.35 -11.50 11.00
C VAL A 404 3.27 -12.86 10.34
N ILE A 405 3.18 -12.84 9.02
CA ILE A 405 3.45 -13.97 8.13
C ILE A 405 4.88 -13.76 7.64
N ASP A 406 5.80 -14.53 8.23
CA ASP A 406 7.23 -14.42 7.96
C ASP A 406 7.57 -15.31 6.77
N GLU A 407 8.10 -14.71 5.72
CA GLU A 407 8.24 -15.32 4.41
C GLU A 407 9.70 -15.60 4.05
N THR A 408 9.93 -16.83 3.60
CA THR A 408 11.26 -17.26 3.15
C THR A 408 11.68 -16.44 1.93
N ASP A 409 12.93 -15.99 1.89
CA ASP A 409 13.54 -15.31 0.74
C ASP A 409 13.68 -16.30 -0.41
N LEU A 410 12.61 -16.52 -1.17
CA LEU A 410 12.53 -17.53 -2.23
C LEU A 410 11.45 -17.11 -3.24
N GLU A 411 11.89 -16.61 -4.38
CA GLU A 411 11.03 -16.34 -5.53
C GLU A 411 11.75 -16.67 -6.86
N THR A 412 11.08 -17.45 -7.72
CA THR A 412 11.62 -17.91 -9.00
C THR A 412 10.68 -17.57 -10.17
N HIS A 413 10.01 -16.42 -10.12
CA HIS A 413 8.90 -16.06 -11.01
C HIS A 413 9.29 -16.16 -12.51
N GLY A 414 10.49 -15.74 -12.90
CA GLY A 414 10.97 -15.84 -14.27
C GLY A 414 11.08 -17.28 -14.78
N THR A 415 11.31 -18.27 -13.91
CA THR A 415 11.23 -19.69 -14.30
C THR A 415 9.79 -20.14 -14.51
N VAL A 416 8.82 -19.54 -13.82
CA VAL A 416 7.40 -19.82 -14.02
C VAL A 416 7.01 -19.43 -15.43
N LEU A 417 7.34 -18.19 -15.83
CA LEU A 417 7.09 -17.70 -17.18
C LEU A 417 7.86 -18.50 -18.25
N GLY A 418 9.18 -18.64 -18.09
CA GLY A 418 10.01 -19.37 -19.06
C GLY A 418 9.64 -20.85 -19.17
N GLY A 419 9.33 -21.50 -18.05
CA GLY A 419 8.89 -22.89 -18.01
C GLY A 419 7.59 -23.14 -18.79
N HIS A 420 6.67 -22.17 -18.81
CA HIS A 420 5.48 -22.25 -19.65
C HIS A 420 5.81 -22.13 -21.15
N GLU A 421 6.72 -21.23 -21.53
CA GLU A 421 7.15 -21.03 -22.92
C GLU A 421 7.87 -22.27 -23.48
N TYR A 422 8.74 -22.90 -22.68
CA TYR A 422 9.54 -24.06 -23.10
C TYR A 422 8.88 -25.43 -22.86
N GLY A 423 7.60 -25.46 -22.48
CA GLY A 423 6.84 -26.71 -22.38
C GLY A 423 7.14 -27.55 -21.12
N LYS A 424 7.25 -26.91 -19.96
CA LYS A 424 7.58 -27.50 -18.65
C LYS A 424 8.92 -28.23 -18.65
N ASP A 425 9.97 -27.55 -19.10
CA ASP A 425 11.34 -28.04 -18.95
C ASP A 425 11.62 -28.31 -17.47
N GLN A 426 11.88 -29.58 -17.14
CA GLN A 426 12.13 -30.01 -15.75
C GLN A 426 13.39 -29.38 -15.16
N SER A 427 14.35 -28.95 -15.98
CA SER A 427 15.55 -28.27 -15.50
C SER A 427 15.26 -26.89 -14.89
N LEU A 428 14.19 -26.23 -15.34
CA LEU A 428 13.72 -24.93 -14.83
C LEU A 428 12.73 -25.06 -13.66
N MET A 429 12.31 -26.29 -13.31
CA MET A 429 11.48 -26.53 -12.12
C MET A 429 12.36 -26.75 -10.89
N PHE A 430 12.94 -25.68 -10.35
CA PHE A 430 13.79 -25.75 -9.15
C PHE A 430 13.08 -26.38 -7.95
N THR A 431 11.76 -26.34 -7.92
CA THR A 431 10.94 -26.96 -6.87
C THR A 431 10.93 -28.48 -6.87
N GLU A 432 11.16 -29.11 -8.02
CA GLU A 432 11.21 -30.57 -8.18
C GLU A 432 12.64 -31.07 -8.43
N ASN A 433 13.57 -30.17 -8.78
CA ASN A 433 14.96 -30.52 -9.03
C ASN A 433 15.74 -30.74 -7.71
N PRO A 434 16.24 -31.96 -7.44
CA PRO A 434 16.95 -32.26 -6.19
C PRO A 434 18.30 -31.52 -6.04
N GLU A 435 18.90 -31.01 -7.13
CA GLU A 435 20.13 -30.21 -7.05
C GLU A 435 19.92 -28.89 -6.29
N TRP A 436 18.70 -28.33 -6.36
CA TRP A 436 18.33 -27.08 -5.68
C TRP A 436 17.82 -27.29 -4.26
N ARG A 437 17.60 -28.55 -3.83
CA ARG A 437 17.04 -28.89 -2.52
C ARG A 437 17.78 -28.21 -1.37
N ASN A 438 19.10 -28.24 -1.38
CA ASN A 438 19.89 -27.67 -0.28
C ASN A 438 19.77 -26.14 -0.22
N ALA A 439 19.60 -25.46 -1.36
CA ALA A 439 19.40 -24.01 -1.39
C ALA A 439 18.04 -23.62 -0.80
N PHE A 440 16.98 -24.39 -1.12
CA PHE A 440 15.64 -24.22 -0.54
C PHE A 440 15.67 -24.42 0.98
N ILE A 441 16.31 -25.49 1.45
CA ILE A 441 16.41 -25.81 2.88
C ILE A 441 17.27 -24.78 3.64
N ASP A 442 18.40 -24.31 3.10
CA ASP A 442 19.24 -23.26 3.72
C ASP A 442 18.43 -21.97 3.97
N ARG A 443 17.58 -21.57 3.02
CA ARG A 443 16.79 -20.34 3.13
C ARG A 443 15.73 -20.43 4.24
N ILE A 444 14.91 -21.50 4.27
CA ILE A 444 13.90 -21.69 5.34
C ILE A 444 14.54 -21.90 6.71
N GLU A 445 15.64 -22.67 6.80
CA GLU A 445 16.33 -22.94 8.06
C GLU A 445 16.88 -21.64 8.66
N ARG A 446 17.51 -20.79 7.84
CA ARG A 446 18.09 -19.52 8.31
C ARG A 446 17.04 -18.53 8.79
N MET A 447 15.91 -18.40 8.08
CA MET A 447 14.79 -17.58 8.54
C MET A 447 14.23 -18.14 9.85
N TYR A 448 13.82 -19.41 9.83
CA TYR A 448 13.17 -20.04 10.97
C TYR A 448 14.04 -19.96 12.23
N GLU A 449 15.32 -20.35 12.15
CA GLU A 449 16.18 -20.37 13.32
C GLU A 449 16.46 -18.96 13.88
N ARG A 450 16.47 -17.93 13.02
CA ARG A 450 16.61 -16.52 13.43
C ARG A 450 15.38 -16.05 14.22
N ASP A 451 14.18 -16.41 13.74
CA ASP A 451 12.92 -15.76 14.13
C ASP A 451 11.99 -16.62 14.98
N LYS A 452 12.34 -17.89 15.22
CA LYS A 452 11.54 -18.89 15.97
C LYS A 452 10.96 -18.41 17.30
N ASN A 453 11.59 -17.43 17.94
CA ASN A 453 11.22 -16.93 19.27
C ASN A 453 10.33 -15.67 19.25
N CYS A 454 9.94 -15.16 18.08
CA CYS A 454 9.09 -13.96 17.96
C CYS A 454 7.62 -14.33 18.12
N ALA A 455 6.92 -13.65 19.05
CA ALA A 455 5.50 -13.94 19.34
C ALA A 455 4.58 -13.56 18.17
N SER A 456 4.95 -12.48 17.48
CA SER A 456 4.27 -11.91 16.30
C SER A 456 4.20 -12.85 15.10
N VAL A 457 5.17 -13.75 14.92
CA VAL A 457 5.21 -14.66 13.74
C VAL A 457 4.19 -15.80 13.89
N VAL A 458 2.98 -15.59 13.41
CA VAL A 458 1.86 -16.53 13.55
C VAL A 458 1.79 -17.56 12.41
N MET A 459 2.43 -17.28 11.28
CA MET A 459 2.45 -18.14 10.10
C MET A 459 3.82 -18.04 9.42
N ILE A 460 4.27 -19.15 8.82
CA ILE A 460 5.47 -19.22 8.00
C ILE A 460 5.06 -19.42 6.55
N SER A 461 5.52 -18.54 5.67
CA SER A 461 5.39 -18.72 4.22
C SER A 461 6.67 -19.36 3.65
N LEU A 462 6.48 -20.37 2.80
CA LEU A 462 7.60 -21.08 2.17
C LEU A 462 8.28 -20.28 1.05
N GLY A 463 7.72 -19.15 0.63
CA GLY A 463 8.23 -18.31 -0.46
C GLY A 463 7.09 -17.73 -1.28
N ASN A 464 7.40 -17.20 -2.46
CA ASN A 464 6.43 -16.59 -3.37
C ASN A 464 6.63 -17.11 -4.80
N GLU A 465 5.55 -17.24 -5.56
CA GLU A 465 5.51 -17.45 -7.02
C GLU A 465 6.62 -18.32 -7.65
N SER A 466 6.96 -19.44 -7.03
CA SER A 466 8.10 -20.29 -7.42
C SER A 466 7.69 -21.66 -7.99
N PHE A 467 6.49 -21.85 -8.53
CA PHE A 467 5.83 -23.17 -8.67
C PHE A 467 5.67 -23.91 -7.33
N TYR A 468 5.16 -25.14 -7.31
CA TYR A 468 5.09 -26.00 -6.12
C TYR A 468 5.67 -27.39 -6.44
N GLY A 469 6.36 -28.03 -5.48
CA GLY A 469 7.06 -29.30 -5.71
C GLY A 469 7.73 -29.89 -4.46
N GLU A 470 8.50 -30.97 -4.62
CA GLU A 470 9.09 -31.72 -3.51
C GLU A 470 10.01 -30.89 -2.59
N ASN A 471 10.76 -29.93 -3.13
CA ASN A 471 11.62 -29.07 -2.31
C ASN A 471 10.79 -28.19 -1.35
N HIS A 472 9.59 -27.76 -1.74
CA HIS A 472 8.66 -27.08 -0.81
C HIS A 472 8.12 -28.04 0.25
N ARG A 473 7.82 -29.30 -0.11
CA ARG A 473 7.42 -30.32 0.88
C ARG A 473 8.52 -30.56 1.90
N GLU A 474 9.77 -30.59 1.47
CA GLU A 474 10.93 -30.71 2.36
C GLU A 474 11.09 -29.51 3.30
N MET A 475 10.85 -28.28 2.82
CA MET A 475 10.82 -27.09 3.69
C MET A 475 9.72 -27.19 4.74
N SER A 476 8.51 -27.60 4.34
CA SER A 476 7.41 -27.82 5.28
C SER A 476 7.75 -28.92 6.30
N ARG A 477 8.30 -30.05 5.87
CA ARG A 477 8.75 -31.14 6.77
C ARG A 477 9.81 -30.64 7.75
N PHE A 478 10.74 -29.77 7.32
CA PHE A 478 11.71 -29.13 8.21
C PHE A 478 11.00 -28.33 9.30
N VAL A 479 10.09 -27.42 8.91
CA VAL A 479 9.34 -26.59 9.87
C VAL A 479 8.53 -27.47 10.82
N LYS A 480 7.75 -28.44 10.31
CA LYS A 480 6.92 -29.32 11.14
C LYS A 480 7.71 -30.24 12.07
N LYS A 481 8.92 -30.64 11.67
CA LYS A 481 9.83 -31.39 12.56
C LYS A 481 10.36 -30.52 13.70
N ARG A 482 10.59 -29.23 13.43
CA ARG A 482 11.16 -28.28 14.39
C ARG A 482 10.11 -27.69 15.33
N ASP A 483 8.94 -27.36 14.79
CA ASP A 483 7.79 -26.77 15.45
C ASP A 483 6.48 -27.26 14.81
N PRO A 484 5.92 -28.37 15.32
CA PRO A 484 4.69 -28.98 14.79
C PRO A 484 3.47 -28.05 14.85
N GLU A 485 3.46 -27.08 15.77
CA GLU A 485 2.34 -26.15 16.00
C GLU A 485 2.37 -24.94 15.06
N ARG A 486 3.51 -24.68 14.39
CA ARG A 486 3.63 -23.57 13.45
C ARG A 486 2.76 -23.82 12.22
N ILE A 487 1.96 -22.82 11.84
CA ILE A 487 1.16 -22.85 10.62
C ILE A 487 2.05 -22.51 9.42
N VAL A 488 1.99 -23.35 8.40
CA VAL A 488 2.74 -23.26 7.14
C VAL A 488 1.77 -22.91 6.01
N HIS A 489 2.19 -21.95 5.19
CA HIS A 489 1.45 -21.43 4.04
C HIS A 489 2.36 -21.40 2.82
N TYR A 490 1.78 -21.65 1.65
CA TYR A 490 2.41 -21.37 0.36
C TYR A 490 1.34 -21.30 -0.74
N GLU A 491 1.34 -20.23 -1.52
CA GLU A 491 0.24 -19.90 -2.44
C GLU A 491 0.15 -20.85 -3.65
N ARG A 492 1.28 -21.16 -4.28
CA ARG A 492 1.31 -21.98 -5.51
C ARG A 492 0.97 -23.45 -5.27
N CYS A 493 0.65 -23.83 -4.03
CA CYS A 493 0.04 -25.11 -3.72
C CYS A 493 -1.46 -25.09 -4.07
N GLU A 494 -1.79 -25.34 -5.33
CA GLU A 494 -3.17 -25.27 -5.84
C GLU A 494 -4.09 -26.39 -5.30
N ASN A 495 -3.54 -27.44 -4.68
CA ASN A 495 -4.31 -28.54 -4.11
C ASN A 495 -4.67 -28.26 -2.64
N PRO A 496 -5.93 -27.93 -2.32
CA PRO A 496 -6.34 -27.65 -0.94
C PRO A 496 -6.22 -28.86 0.00
N ALA A 497 -6.07 -30.08 -0.52
CA ALA A 497 -5.89 -31.30 0.26
C ALA A 497 -4.41 -31.67 0.54
N GLU A 498 -3.43 -30.87 0.12
CA GLU A 498 -2.00 -31.17 0.30
C GLU A 498 -1.53 -31.03 1.75
N ASP A 499 -1.02 -32.08 2.38
CA ASP A 499 -0.66 -32.07 3.81
C ASP A 499 0.55 -31.17 4.14
N ALA A 500 1.34 -30.76 3.15
CA ALA A 500 2.50 -29.88 3.35
C ALA A 500 2.13 -28.42 3.68
N ILE A 501 0.88 -28.01 3.54
CA ILE A 501 0.39 -26.67 3.90
C ILE A 501 -0.81 -26.76 4.85
N ASP A 502 -0.90 -25.85 5.81
CA ASP A 502 -2.00 -25.80 6.77
C ASP A 502 -3.12 -24.85 6.33
N VAL A 503 -2.77 -23.84 5.53
CA VAL A 503 -3.69 -22.81 5.02
C VAL A 503 -3.72 -22.89 3.50
N TYR A 504 -4.92 -22.94 2.92
CA TYR A 504 -5.07 -22.80 1.48
C TYR A 504 -5.10 -21.32 1.13
N SER A 505 -4.20 -20.90 0.25
CA SER A 505 -4.06 -19.50 -0.11
C SER A 505 -4.02 -19.30 -1.59
N ARG A 506 -4.51 -18.13 -2.02
CA ARG A 506 -4.41 -17.66 -3.39
C ARG A 506 -4.08 -16.17 -3.42
N MET A 507 -3.50 -15.73 -4.53
CA MET A 507 -3.42 -14.31 -4.86
C MET A 507 -4.63 -13.90 -5.72
N TYR A 508 -5.14 -12.68 -5.48
CA TYR A 508 -6.10 -11.95 -6.34
C TYR A 508 -7.31 -12.74 -6.87
N SER A 509 -7.80 -13.70 -6.09
CA SER A 509 -8.94 -14.53 -6.51
C SER A 509 -10.25 -13.75 -6.47
N SER A 510 -11.11 -13.94 -7.47
CA SER A 510 -12.43 -13.30 -7.52
C SER A 510 -13.28 -13.65 -6.30
N LEU A 511 -14.18 -12.73 -5.92
CA LEU A 511 -15.15 -12.96 -4.84
C LEU A 511 -15.94 -14.26 -5.03
N SER A 512 -16.30 -14.60 -6.26
CA SER A 512 -17.00 -15.84 -6.60
C SER A 512 -16.19 -17.09 -6.25
N PHE A 513 -14.89 -17.10 -6.53
CA PHE A 513 -14.03 -18.23 -6.19
C PHE A 513 -13.88 -18.36 -4.67
N VAL A 514 -13.67 -17.24 -3.98
CA VAL A 514 -13.54 -17.21 -2.52
C VAL A 514 -14.82 -17.74 -1.87
N GLU A 515 -15.98 -17.31 -2.35
CA GLU A 515 -17.28 -17.78 -1.87
C GLU A 515 -17.48 -19.28 -2.14
N GLU A 516 -17.18 -19.76 -3.35
CA GLU A 516 -17.28 -21.17 -3.72
C GLU A 516 -16.40 -22.05 -2.82
N TYR A 517 -15.15 -21.64 -2.59
CA TYR A 517 -14.24 -22.38 -1.72
C TYR A 517 -14.77 -22.44 -0.28
N CYS A 518 -15.16 -21.29 0.27
CA CYS A 518 -15.53 -21.17 1.68
C CYS A 518 -16.89 -21.81 2.00
N ALA A 519 -17.82 -21.81 1.05
CA ALA A 519 -19.12 -22.45 1.18
C ALA A 519 -19.07 -23.98 1.05
N ASN A 520 -17.98 -24.54 0.51
CA ASN A 520 -17.84 -25.98 0.33
C ASN A 520 -17.32 -26.66 1.62
N ASP A 521 -18.16 -27.48 2.25
CA ASP A 521 -17.82 -28.21 3.48
C ASP A 521 -16.72 -29.27 3.31
N ASN A 522 -16.41 -29.69 2.08
CA ASN A 522 -15.29 -30.58 1.83
C ASN A 522 -13.93 -29.89 1.97
N ASN A 523 -13.90 -28.56 1.84
CA ASN A 523 -12.71 -27.76 2.11
C ASN A 523 -12.58 -27.56 3.63
N LYS A 524 -11.48 -28.08 4.19
CA LYS A 524 -11.22 -28.08 5.64
C LYS A 524 -10.19 -27.06 6.09
N LYS A 525 -9.40 -26.51 5.17
CA LYS A 525 -8.37 -25.53 5.49
C LYS A 525 -8.96 -24.12 5.51
N PRO A 526 -8.39 -23.22 6.33
CA PRO A 526 -8.66 -21.79 6.21
C PRO A 526 -8.30 -21.31 4.81
N PHE A 527 -9.10 -20.38 4.31
CA PHE A 527 -8.86 -19.66 3.07
C PHE A 527 -8.24 -18.29 3.36
N PHE A 528 -7.06 -18.06 2.83
CA PHE A 528 -6.31 -16.81 3.02
C PHE A 528 -5.97 -16.19 1.66
N LEU A 529 -6.16 -14.88 1.52
CA LEU A 529 -5.62 -14.15 0.37
C LEU A 529 -4.28 -13.55 0.75
N CYS A 530 -3.17 -14.22 0.41
CA CYS A 530 -1.85 -13.65 0.68
C CYS A 530 -1.64 -12.32 -0.06
N GLU A 531 -2.35 -12.10 -1.16
CA GLU A 531 -2.46 -10.82 -1.85
C GLU A 531 -3.88 -10.64 -2.38
N TYR A 532 -4.49 -9.47 -2.15
CA TYR A 532 -5.77 -9.07 -2.73
C TYR A 532 -5.86 -7.54 -2.87
N SER A 533 -6.86 -7.07 -3.61
CA SER A 533 -7.16 -5.64 -3.77
C SER A 533 -5.91 -4.82 -4.12
N HIS A 534 -5.30 -5.09 -5.28
CA HIS A 534 -4.09 -4.40 -5.74
C HIS A 534 -4.28 -2.87 -5.76
N ALA A 535 -3.44 -2.15 -5.02
CA ALA A 535 -3.59 -0.73 -4.66
C ALA A 535 -2.88 0.22 -5.64
N MET A 536 -2.49 -0.27 -6.82
CA MET A 536 -1.86 0.52 -7.88
C MET A 536 -2.68 1.73 -8.30
N GLY A 537 -2.05 2.90 -8.13
CA GLY A 537 -2.62 4.17 -8.51
C GLY A 537 -3.84 4.57 -7.66
N ASN A 538 -4.98 4.76 -8.33
CA ASN A 538 -6.24 5.17 -7.72
C ASN A 538 -7.02 3.90 -7.41
N GLY A 539 -7.25 3.60 -6.12
CA GLY A 539 -7.89 2.38 -5.66
C GLY A 539 -7.27 1.86 -4.35
N PRO A 540 -7.59 0.62 -3.94
CA PRO A 540 -8.49 -0.34 -4.60
C PRO A 540 -9.97 -0.15 -4.24
N GLY A 541 -10.87 -0.43 -5.18
CA GLY A 541 -12.32 -0.24 -5.03
C GLY A 541 -13.13 -1.42 -4.48
N ASP A 542 -12.55 -2.61 -4.37
CA ASP A 542 -13.28 -3.84 -4.01
C ASP A 542 -13.12 -4.28 -2.52
N LEU A 543 -12.52 -3.41 -1.70
CA LEU A 543 -12.22 -3.69 -0.28
C LEU A 543 -13.48 -4.08 0.51
N GLN A 544 -14.56 -3.29 0.40
CA GLN A 544 -15.77 -3.56 1.17
C GLN A 544 -16.39 -4.91 0.82
N ASP A 545 -16.34 -5.31 -0.46
CA ASP A 545 -16.94 -6.56 -0.92
C ASP A 545 -16.18 -7.78 -0.41
N TYR A 546 -14.84 -7.72 -0.41
CA TYR A 546 -14.02 -8.76 0.21
C TYR A 546 -14.30 -8.87 1.71
N TRP A 547 -14.40 -7.76 2.43
CA TRP A 547 -14.65 -7.79 3.88
C TRP A 547 -16.06 -8.26 4.24
N ASN A 548 -17.07 -7.95 3.42
CA ASN A 548 -18.39 -8.55 3.54
C ASN A 548 -18.31 -10.07 3.44
N LEU A 549 -17.51 -10.58 2.50
CA LEU A 549 -17.32 -12.01 2.30
C LEU A 549 -16.51 -12.67 3.44
N PHE A 550 -15.45 -12.02 3.92
CA PHE A 550 -14.62 -12.52 5.03
C PHE A 550 -15.40 -12.66 6.33
N TYR A 551 -16.31 -11.73 6.63
CA TYR A 551 -17.17 -11.85 7.81
C TYR A 551 -18.35 -12.81 7.63
N LYS A 552 -18.75 -13.11 6.38
CA LYS A 552 -19.80 -14.08 6.08
C LYS A 552 -19.37 -15.52 6.35
N TYR A 553 -18.11 -15.87 6.07
CA TYR A 553 -17.61 -17.25 6.21
C TYR A 553 -16.53 -17.37 7.29
N PRO A 554 -16.67 -18.28 8.27
CA PRO A 554 -15.63 -18.53 9.27
C PRO A 554 -14.26 -18.87 8.66
N LYS A 555 -14.24 -19.75 7.65
CA LYS A 555 -13.03 -20.19 6.91
C LYS A 555 -12.30 -19.08 6.14
N ALA A 556 -12.99 -17.99 5.78
CA ALA A 556 -12.38 -16.89 5.05
C ALA A 556 -11.63 -15.98 6.03
N VAL A 557 -10.35 -16.27 6.29
CA VAL A 557 -9.63 -15.67 7.43
C VAL A 557 -9.09 -14.27 7.15
N GLY A 558 -9.39 -13.70 5.98
CA GLY A 558 -8.92 -12.39 5.56
C GLY A 558 -7.78 -12.49 4.56
N GLY A 559 -6.95 -11.46 4.52
CA GLY A 559 -5.90 -11.35 3.52
C GLY A 559 -4.96 -10.18 3.76
N CYS A 560 -3.91 -10.10 2.95
CA CYS A 560 -2.99 -8.96 2.91
C CYS A 560 -3.21 -8.15 1.64
N VAL A 561 -3.54 -6.86 1.77
CA VAL A 561 -3.65 -5.95 0.62
C VAL A 561 -2.27 -5.82 -0.06
N TRP A 562 -2.23 -5.81 -1.39
CA TRP A 562 -1.00 -5.52 -2.15
C TRP A 562 -0.98 -4.05 -2.62
N GLU A 563 -0.08 -3.20 -2.14
CA GLU A 563 0.83 -3.41 -1.01
C GLU A 563 0.97 -2.15 -0.14
N TRP A 564 1.95 -2.12 0.77
CA TRP A 564 2.08 -1.03 1.73
C TRP A 564 2.52 0.28 1.08
N ALA A 565 3.65 0.33 0.36
CA ALA A 565 4.27 1.58 -0.08
C ALA A 565 4.75 1.54 -1.53
N ASP A 566 4.48 2.61 -2.28
CA ASP A 566 4.97 2.76 -3.66
C ASP A 566 6.50 2.63 -3.72
N HIS A 567 6.98 1.76 -4.60
CA HIS A 567 8.39 1.56 -4.90
C HIS A 567 8.83 2.54 -6.00
N ALA A 568 9.11 3.78 -5.59
CA ALA A 568 9.65 4.80 -6.49
C ALA A 568 10.93 5.42 -5.93
N VAL A 569 11.81 5.84 -6.83
CA VAL A 569 13.09 6.50 -6.49
C VAL A 569 12.91 8.01 -6.55
N ARG A 570 13.44 8.74 -5.55
CA ARG A 570 13.47 10.20 -5.59
C ARG A 570 14.53 10.66 -6.59
N SER A 571 14.05 11.24 -7.68
CA SER A 571 14.85 11.74 -8.79
C SER A 571 14.76 13.26 -8.91
N VAL A 572 15.69 13.81 -9.65
CA VAL A 572 15.80 15.23 -10.00
C VAL A 572 16.03 15.30 -11.50
N GLU A 573 15.51 16.36 -12.12
CA GLU A 573 15.68 16.54 -13.56
C GLU A 573 17.09 17.05 -13.84
N ASP A 574 17.86 16.33 -14.67
CA ASP A 574 19.18 16.79 -15.14
C ASP A 574 18.99 17.61 -16.42
N PRO A 575 19.20 18.94 -16.39
CA PRO A 575 19.05 19.81 -17.57
C PRO A 575 19.95 19.42 -18.74
N ALA A 576 21.02 18.64 -18.52
CA ALA A 576 21.94 18.17 -19.55
C ALA A 576 21.47 16.88 -20.27
N LYS A 577 20.37 16.23 -19.87
CA LYS A 577 20.03 14.86 -20.32
C LYS A 577 18.62 14.62 -20.87
N VAL A 578 17.85 15.67 -21.22
CA VAL A 578 16.43 15.51 -21.58
C VAL A 578 16.13 15.18 -23.08
N PRO A 579 17.09 15.11 -24.03
CA PRO A 579 16.80 14.35 -25.26
C PRO A 579 17.98 13.58 -25.91
N ALA A 580 18.86 12.94 -25.12
CA ALA A 580 19.89 12.05 -25.67
C ALA A 580 20.23 10.87 -24.74
N ARG A 581 19.24 10.03 -24.41
CA ARG A 581 19.45 8.82 -23.58
C ARG A 581 20.01 7.60 -24.34
N ARG A 582 20.62 7.78 -25.52
CA ARG A 582 21.26 6.70 -26.29
C ARG A 582 22.50 7.17 -27.08
N ALA A 583 23.53 7.66 -26.38
CA ALA A 583 24.94 7.61 -26.82
C ALA A 583 25.80 8.33 -25.77
N ALA A 584 27.03 7.83 -25.54
CA ALA A 584 28.06 8.46 -24.69
C ALA A 584 27.92 8.26 -23.17
N TYR A 585 28.12 7.02 -22.69
CA TYR A 585 28.60 6.84 -21.31
C TYR A 585 30.12 6.95 -21.29
N GLY A 586 30.59 8.14 -20.89
CA GLY A 586 31.94 8.41 -20.39
C GLY A 586 31.81 9.15 -19.04
N ASP A 587 32.36 8.53 -18.00
CA ASP A 587 32.79 9.02 -16.68
C ASP A 587 32.06 10.23 -16.05
N ALA A 588 30.80 10.05 -15.65
CA ALA A 588 30.23 10.50 -14.36
C ALA A 588 28.70 10.28 -14.37
N MET A 589 28.23 9.34 -13.57
CA MET A 589 26.80 9.12 -13.32
C MET A 589 26.32 10.13 -12.26
N PRO A 590 25.09 10.69 -12.39
CA PRO A 590 24.53 11.56 -11.37
C PRO A 590 24.25 10.74 -10.10
N GLN A 591 24.53 11.34 -8.94
CA GLN A 591 24.15 10.78 -7.64
C GLN A 591 22.64 10.94 -7.48
N TYR A 592 21.90 9.84 -7.34
CA TYR A 592 20.46 9.87 -7.06
C TYR A 592 20.24 10.07 -5.54
N GLY A 593 19.16 10.73 -5.11
CA GLY A 593 18.84 10.84 -3.67
C GLY A 593 19.60 11.89 -2.83
N GLN A 594 20.02 13.04 -3.38
CA GLN A 594 20.52 14.17 -2.57
C GLN A 594 19.58 15.38 -2.51
N ASN A 595 19.73 16.14 -1.42
CA ASN A 595 18.90 17.26 -0.97
C ASN A 595 18.65 18.37 -2.01
N LYS A 596 17.50 19.02 -1.83
CA LYS A 596 16.89 20.17 -2.53
C LYS A 596 17.81 21.33 -2.98
N GLU A 597 19.01 21.47 -2.41
CA GLU A 597 19.86 22.67 -2.57
C GLU A 597 20.86 22.60 -3.73
N SER A 598 21.14 21.43 -4.34
CA SER A 598 22.25 21.30 -5.29
C SER A 598 21.89 21.33 -6.78
N LEU A 599 20.61 21.26 -7.18
CA LEU A 599 20.25 20.98 -8.59
C LEU A 599 19.27 21.96 -9.26
N GLY A 600 18.74 22.95 -8.53
CA GLY A 600 17.89 23.99 -9.12
C GLY A 600 16.54 23.52 -9.71
N THR A 601 16.24 22.22 -9.63
CA THR A 601 14.98 21.57 -10.04
C THR A 601 14.33 20.90 -8.82
N GLU A 602 12.99 20.94 -8.74
CA GLU A 602 12.25 20.25 -7.67
C GLU A 602 12.33 18.73 -7.86
N PRO A 603 12.54 17.95 -6.79
CA PRO A 603 12.58 16.49 -6.89
C PRO A 603 11.20 15.90 -7.19
N PHE A 604 11.19 14.74 -7.83
CA PHE A 604 9.97 13.96 -8.13
C PHE A 604 10.24 12.47 -7.95
N PHE A 605 9.18 11.65 -7.99
CA PHE A 605 9.32 10.20 -7.92
C PHE A 605 9.35 9.57 -9.31
N SER A 606 10.39 8.79 -9.57
CA SER A 606 10.57 8.04 -10.81
C SER A 606 10.39 6.55 -10.60
N TYR A 607 9.94 5.86 -11.64
CA TYR A 607 9.72 4.40 -11.67
C TYR A 607 10.54 3.74 -12.81
N GLY A 608 10.29 2.46 -13.13
CA GLY A 608 11.02 1.70 -14.15
C GLY A 608 11.11 2.38 -15.52
N GLY A 609 12.25 2.22 -16.20
CA GLY A 609 12.55 2.86 -17.49
C GLY A 609 13.09 4.29 -17.38
N TRP A 610 12.91 4.98 -16.25
CA TRP A 610 13.50 6.30 -16.03
C TRP A 610 15.03 6.28 -16.06
N PHE A 611 15.67 5.18 -15.67
CA PHE A 611 17.14 5.11 -15.57
C PHE A 611 17.79 4.63 -16.88
N GLY A 612 17.00 4.38 -17.93
CA GLY A 612 17.47 3.73 -19.15
C GLY A 612 17.66 2.22 -18.98
N ASP A 613 17.12 1.66 -17.90
CA ASP A 613 17.06 0.24 -17.58
C ASP A 613 16.20 -0.53 -18.60
N THR A 614 16.68 -1.70 -19.01
CA THR A 614 16.01 -2.56 -20.00
C THR A 614 16.38 -4.03 -19.75
N PRO A 615 15.40 -4.95 -19.67
CA PRO A 615 13.95 -4.70 -19.66
C PRO A 615 13.49 -3.90 -18.43
N ASN A 616 12.27 -3.36 -18.47
CA ASN A 616 11.58 -2.76 -17.33
C ASN A 616 10.05 -2.90 -17.45
N ASP A 617 9.36 -2.86 -16.32
CA ASP A 617 7.89 -2.96 -16.21
C ASP A 617 7.22 -1.62 -15.82
N ALA A 618 7.86 -0.50 -16.15
CA ALA A 618 7.36 0.86 -15.97
C ALA A 618 6.87 1.15 -14.52
N ASN A 619 5.63 1.62 -14.37
CA ASN A 619 5.05 2.04 -13.09
C ASN A 619 4.38 0.90 -12.30
N PHE A 620 4.57 -0.37 -12.68
CA PHE A 620 3.97 -1.48 -11.95
C PHE A 620 4.44 -1.59 -10.48
N CYS A 621 5.58 -0.96 -10.15
CA CYS A 621 6.10 -0.74 -8.80
C CYS A 621 5.41 0.39 -8.01
N VAL A 622 4.34 1.01 -8.52
CA VAL A 622 3.63 2.12 -7.87
C VAL A 622 2.25 1.65 -7.41
N ASP A 623 2.29 0.75 -6.44
CA ASP A 623 1.22 -0.13 -5.97
C ASP A 623 0.95 -0.04 -4.46
N GLY A 624 1.31 1.08 -3.83
CA GLY A 624 1.20 1.29 -2.40
C GLY A 624 -0.11 1.92 -1.91
N LEU A 625 -0.54 1.48 -0.73
CA LEU A 625 -1.49 2.20 0.13
C LEU A 625 -0.92 3.51 0.71
N VAL A 626 0.40 3.69 0.67
CA VAL A 626 1.06 4.95 0.97
C VAL A 626 2.06 5.34 -0.12
N SER A 627 2.26 6.64 -0.28
CA SER A 627 3.29 7.17 -1.17
C SER A 627 4.70 6.75 -0.71
N PRO A 628 5.76 7.00 -1.50
CA PRO A 628 7.13 6.74 -1.08
C PRO A 628 7.54 7.53 0.17
N ASP A 629 6.85 8.62 0.51
CA ASP A 629 7.05 9.42 1.73
C ASP A 629 6.16 9.00 2.92
N ARG A 630 5.37 7.93 2.73
CA ARG A 630 4.43 7.35 3.71
C ARG A 630 3.26 8.29 3.98
N GLU A 631 2.82 9.01 2.96
CA GLU A 631 1.57 9.76 3.01
C GLU A 631 0.42 8.83 2.60
N PRO A 632 -0.67 8.74 3.39
CA PRO A 632 -1.81 7.88 3.08
C PRO A 632 -2.46 8.16 1.72
N SER A 633 -2.70 7.11 0.94
CA SER A 633 -3.54 7.18 -0.26
C SER A 633 -5.03 7.12 0.10
N THR A 634 -5.90 7.40 -0.87
CA THR A 634 -7.35 7.19 -0.73
C THR A 634 -7.68 5.72 -0.41
N GLY A 635 -6.93 4.77 -0.96
CA GLY A 635 -7.06 3.34 -0.66
C GLY A 635 -6.81 3.01 0.82
N LEU A 636 -5.83 3.65 1.46
CA LEU A 636 -5.58 3.41 2.90
C LEU A 636 -6.69 3.99 3.78
N LEU A 637 -7.25 5.14 3.40
CA LEU A 637 -8.39 5.74 4.08
C LEU A 637 -9.64 4.87 3.94
N GLU A 638 -9.87 4.31 2.75
CA GLU A 638 -10.94 3.35 2.47
C GLU A 638 -10.79 2.10 3.33
N LEU A 639 -9.61 1.46 3.28
CA LEU A 639 -9.31 0.29 4.08
C LEU A 639 -9.58 0.55 5.56
N LYS A 640 -9.02 1.64 6.12
CA LYS A 640 -9.21 2.01 7.53
C LYS A 640 -10.67 1.96 7.96
N ASN A 641 -11.58 2.51 7.16
CA ASN A 641 -13.00 2.53 7.52
C ASN A 641 -13.69 1.18 7.26
N VAL A 642 -13.34 0.48 6.18
CA VAL A 642 -13.85 -0.87 5.87
C VAL A 642 -13.51 -1.87 6.99
N ILE A 643 -12.32 -1.79 7.58
CA ILE A 643 -11.84 -2.71 8.63
C ILE A 643 -11.99 -2.18 10.05
N ALA A 644 -12.76 -1.11 10.24
CA ALA A 644 -13.00 -0.48 11.54
C ALA A 644 -13.45 -1.50 12.61
N PRO A 645 -13.07 -1.30 13.89
CA PRO A 645 -13.34 -2.27 14.96
C PRO A 645 -14.81 -2.29 15.41
N VAL A 646 -15.64 -1.37 14.92
CA VAL A 646 -17.06 -1.29 15.23
C VAL A 646 -17.85 -1.22 13.94
N GLN A 647 -18.83 -2.12 13.81
CA GLN A 647 -19.81 -2.08 12.72
C GLN A 647 -21.17 -1.68 13.28
N VAL A 648 -21.90 -0.86 12.53
CA VAL A 648 -23.23 -0.39 12.92
C VAL A 648 -24.24 -0.73 11.84
N GLU A 649 -25.32 -1.41 12.25
CA GLU A 649 -26.42 -1.81 11.38
C GLU A 649 -27.76 -1.30 11.91
N ASP A 650 -28.71 -1.07 11.00
CA ASP A 650 -30.07 -0.64 11.38
C ASP A 650 -30.83 -1.79 12.05
N ALA A 651 -31.37 -1.55 13.24
CA ALA A 651 -32.23 -2.49 13.97
C ALA A 651 -33.72 -2.05 13.97
N GLY A 652 -34.08 -1.12 13.08
CA GLY A 652 -35.42 -0.58 12.96
C GLY A 652 -35.73 0.53 13.98
N THR A 653 -36.94 0.53 14.52
CA THR A 653 -37.39 1.53 15.48
C THR A 653 -38.05 0.90 16.72
N LYS A 654 -37.94 1.58 17.86
CA LYS A 654 -38.61 1.22 19.10
C LYS A 654 -39.25 2.46 19.70
N ASP A 655 -40.55 2.43 19.94
CA ASP A 655 -41.33 3.57 20.43
C ASP A 655 -41.13 4.85 19.57
N GLY A 656 -41.02 4.67 18.25
CA GLY A 656 -40.80 5.76 17.29
C GLY A 656 -39.37 6.33 17.25
N LYS A 657 -38.41 5.68 17.92
CA LYS A 657 -37.00 6.09 17.99
C LYS A 657 -36.10 5.15 17.19
N PRO A 658 -35.02 5.64 16.56
CA PRO A 658 -34.10 4.78 15.81
C PRO A 658 -33.31 3.84 16.74
N VAL A 659 -33.16 2.59 16.30
CA VAL A 659 -32.42 1.54 17.01
C VAL A 659 -31.33 0.98 16.10
N TYR A 660 -30.16 0.70 16.68
CA TYR A 660 -29.01 0.17 15.96
C TYR A 660 -28.42 -1.03 16.65
N TYR A 661 -27.89 -1.96 15.85
CA TYR A 661 -26.94 -2.96 16.30
C TYR A 661 -25.54 -2.36 16.29
N ILE A 662 -24.85 -2.40 17.42
CA ILE A 662 -23.44 -2.05 17.57
C ILE A 662 -22.66 -3.35 17.72
N ILE A 663 -21.94 -3.75 16.67
CA ILE A 663 -21.27 -5.04 16.57
C ILE A 663 -19.78 -4.84 16.90
N ASN A 664 -19.28 -5.59 17.87
CA ASN A 664 -17.87 -5.57 18.25
C ASN A 664 -17.05 -6.46 17.29
N ARG A 665 -16.13 -5.85 16.52
CA ARG A 665 -15.21 -6.53 15.60
C ARG A 665 -13.79 -6.67 16.17
N TYR A 666 -13.57 -6.35 17.44
CA TYR A 666 -12.37 -6.79 18.15
C TYR A 666 -12.48 -8.28 18.53
N ASP A 667 -11.33 -8.90 18.68
CA ASP A 667 -11.15 -10.29 19.05
C ASP A 667 -10.94 -10.46 20.57
N PHE A 668 -10.37 -9.46 21.25
CA PHE A 668 -10.03 -9.55 22.69
C PHE A 668 -10.42 -8.32 23.52
N THR A 669 -10.89 -7.24 22.89
CA THR A 669 -11.21 -5.96 23.53
C THR A 669 -12.73 -5.70 23.61
N ASP A 670 -13.23 -5.31 24.78
CA ASP A 670 -14.61 -4.84 24.96
C ASP A 670 -14.78 -3.39 24.45
N LEU A 671 -15.94 -3.07 23.88
CA LEU A 671 -16.21 -1.71 23.39
C LEU A 671 -16.25 -0.63 24.49
N GLU A 672 -16.25 -1.00 25.78
CA GLU A 672 -16.12 -0.03 26.88
C GLU A 672 -14.76 0.70 26.92
N GLU A 673 -13.76 0.18 26.19
CA GLU A 673 -12.45 0.79 25.95
C GLU A 673 -12.46 1.87 24.84
N LEU A 674 -13.59 2.03 24.14
CA LEU A 674 -13.76 3.09 23.13
C LEU A 674 -14.68 4.20 23.64
N ASN A 675 -14.46 5.40 23.11
CA ASN A 675 -15.42 6.49 23.17
C ASN A 675 -16.26 6.49 21.88
N ILE A 676 -17.48 5.94 21.95
CA ILE A 676 -18.42 5.92 20.83
C ILE A 676 -19.32 7.14 20.94
N THR A 677 -19.29 8.02 19.95
CA THR A 677 -20.16 9.21 19.89
C THR A 677 -21.09 9.13 18.70
N TYR A 678 -22.25 9.78 18.79
CA TYR A 678 -23.19 9.90 17.69
C TYR A 678 -23.60 11.34 17.44
N ARG A 679 -23.93 11.67 16.20
CA ARG A 679 -24.58 12.92 15.78
C ARG A 679 -25.74 12.62 14.85
N ILE A 680 -26.94 13.10 15.18
CA ILE A 680 -28.09 13.12 14.30
C ILE A 680 -28.18 14.51 13.68
N LYS A 681 -28.10 14.57 12.35
CA LYS A 681 -27.97 15.83 11.63
C LYS A 681 -28.57 15.76 10.22
N THR A 682 -28.89 16.92 9.68
CA THR A 682 -28.93 17.17 8.24
C THR A 682 -27.57 17.72 7.81
N PRO A 683 -27.28 17.85 6.50
CA PRO A 683 -26.08 18.53 6.04
C PRO A 683 -25.89 19.93 6.64
N SER A 684 -26.96 20.72 6.79
CA SER A 684 -26.90 22.08 7.36
C SER A 684 -26.94 22.16 8.89
N LYS A 685 -27.49 21.15 9.60
CA LYS A 685 -27.83 21.29 11.01
C LYS A 685 -27.68 20.01 11.83
N VAL A 686 -27.05 20.12 13.00
CA VAL A 686 -27.05 19.07 14.03
C VAL A 686 -28.27 19.21 14.93
N TYR A 687 -29.06 18.14 15.05
CA TYR A 687 -30.28 18.09 15.87
C TYR A 687 -30.02 17.46 17.23
N ARG A 688 -29.17 16.43 17.28
CA ARG A 688 -28.81 15.75 18.52
C ARG A 688 -27.42 15.18 18.43
N GLN A 689 -26.72 15.11 19.56
CA GLN A 689 -25.46 14.40 19.66
C GLN A 689 -25.25 13.88 21.08
N GLY A 690 -24.39 12.89 21.24
CA GLY A 690 -24.05 12.37 22.55
C GLY A 690 -22.98 11.28 22.50
N THR A 691 -22.59 10.82 23.68
CA THR A 691 -21.71 9.67 23.87
C THR A 691 -22.54 8.45 24.26
N LEU A 692 -22.22 7.30 23.69
CA LEU A 692 -22.79 6.02 24.03
C LEU A 692 -21.84 5.29 24.98
N PHE A 693 -22.37 4.83 26.11
CA PHE A 693 -21.70 3.84 26.93
C PHE A 693 -22.14 2.46 26.44
N VAL A 694 -21.24 1.78 25.70
CA VAL A 694 -21.51 0.46 25.12
C VAL A 694 -20.56 -0.52 25.76
N LYS A 695 -21.07 -1.36 26.65
CA LYS A 695 -20.37 -2.56 27.09
C LYS A 695 -20.76 -3.70 26.18
N CYS A 696 -19.81 -4.22 25.41
CA CYS A 696 -20.05 -5.24 24.40
C CYS A 696 -18.78 -6.07 24.26
N ALA A 697 -18.84 -7.34 24.66
CA ALA A 697 -17.69 -8.22 24.62
C ALA A 697 -17.24 -8.47 23.16
N PRO A 698 -16.00 -8.94 22.94
CA PRO A 698 -15.52 -9.33 21.61
C PRO A 698 -16.52 -10.20 20.86
N HIS A 699 -16.73 -9.91 19.57
CA HIS A 699 -17.66 -10.61 18.67
C HIS A 699 -19.15 -10.55 19.04
N GLU A 700 -19.53 -9.87 20.13
CA GLU A 700 -20.94 -9.69 20.51
C GLU A 700 -21.58 -8.48 19.82
N THR A 701 -22.90 -8.37 19.98
CA THR A 701 -23.70 -7.26 19.45
C THR A 701 -24.52 -6.62 20.57
N ALA A 702 -24.42 -5.30 20.69
CA ALA A 702 -25.25 -4.50 21.59
C ALA A 702 -26.37 -3.78 20.82
N LEU A 703 -27.53 -3.63 21.45
CA LEU A 703 -28.64 -2.84 20.92
C LEU A 703 -28.66 -1.45 21.56
N VAL A 704 -28.63 -0.40 20.73
CA VAL A 704 -28.69 0.99 21.18
C VAL A 704 -29.91 1.68 20.59
N THR A 705 -30.76 2.23 21.45
CA THR A 705 -31.85 3.13 21.05
C THR A 705 -31.39 4.58 21.24
N LEU A 706 -31.38 5.36 20.17
CA LEU A 706 -31.08 6.78 20.27
C LEU A 706 -32.37 7.54 20.59
N ASP A 707 -32.31 8.41 21.57
CA ASP A 707 -33.44 9.23 21.96
C ASP A 707 -33.68 10.31 20.89
N PHE A 708 -34.38 9.99 19.81
CA PHE A 708 -34.68 10.97 18.77
C PHE A 708 -36.05 10.67 18.17
N THR A 709 -36.91 11.67 18.17
CA THR A 709 -38.21 11.60 17.51
C THR A 709 -38.03 12.14 16.10
N PHE A 710 -38.35 11.30 15.11
CA PHE A 710 -38.28 11.73 13.71
C PHE A 710 -39.25 12.89 13.46
N PRO A 711 -38.81 13.95 12.75
CA PRO A 711 -39.77 14.84 12.12
C PRO A 711 -40.55 14.07 11.05
N GLU A 712 -41.80 14.44 10.81
CA GLU A 712 -42.64 13.81 9.79
C GLU A 712 -42.08 14.08 8.39
N PHE A 713 -41.65 15.32 8.15
CA PHE A 713 -41.03 15.76 6.92
C PHE A 713 -39.77 16.55 7.22
N SER A 714 -38.80 16.46 6.31
CA SER A 714 -37.61 17.30 6.29
C SER A 714 -37.34 17.82 4.90
N PHE A 715 -36.78 19.02 4.83
CA PHE A 715 -36.19 19.49 3.60
C PHE A 715 -34.96 18.62 3.28
N GLU A 716 -33.93 18.63 4.12
CA GLU A 716 -32.73 17.85 3.86
C GLU A 716 -32.82 16.38 4.29
N GLU A 717 -31.95 15.52 3.75
CA GLU A 717 -31.75 14.16 4.25
C GLU A 717 -31.25 14.18 5.70
N PHE A 718 -31.81 13.31 6.53
CA PHE A 718 -31.33 13.10 7.89
C PHE A 718 -30.36 11.92 7.94
N PHE A 719 -29.27 12.11 8.67
CA PHE A 719 -28.26 11.10 8.93
C PHE A 719 -28.02 10.95 10.43
N VAL A 720 -27.62 9.74 10.83
CA VAL A 720 -26.85 9.54 12.05
C VAL A 720 -25.41 9.20 11.67
N GLU A 721 -24.46 9.88 12.31
CA GLU A 721 -23.03 9.61 12.21
C GLU A 721 -22.55 9.06 13.55
N PHE A 722 -22.01 7.85 13.54
CA PHE A 722 -21.30 7.25 14.67
C PHE A 722 -19.80 7.41 14.46
N ARG A 723 -19.07 7.75 15.53
CA ARG A 723 -17.61 7.90 15.52
C ARG A 723 -17.01 7.09 16.65
N TYR A 724 -15.96 6.33 16.36
CA TYR A 724 -15.28 5.45 17.30
C TYR A 724 -13.88 6.00 17.57
N CYS A 725 -13.63 6.43 18.81
CA CYS A 725 -12.35 7.00 19.22
C CYS A 725 -11.71 6.20 20.34
N LEU A 726 -10.37 6.20 20.40
CA LEU A 726 -9.65 5.70 21.56
C LEU A 726 -10.06 6.45 22.83
N LYS A 727 -10.26 5.73 23.93
CA LYS A 727 -10.56 6.32 25.24
C LYS A 727 -9.30 6.69 26.02
N ASN A 728 -8.23 5.92 25.85
CA ASN A 728 -6.95 6.07 26.55
C ASN A 728 -5.80 6.15 25.54
N ASP A 729 -4.68 6.75 25.97
CA ASP A 729 -3.45 6.76 25.18
C ASP A 729 -2.93 5.33 24.95
N THR A 730 -2.36 5.11 23.78
CA THR A 730 -1.63 3.89 23.42
C THR A 730 -0.22 4.28 22.97
N VAL A 731 0.64 3.28 22.74
CA VAL A 731 1.99 3.53 22.18
C VAL A 731 1.93 4.13 20.77
N TRP A 732 0.83 3.89 20.04
CA TRP A 732 0.70 4.24 18.61
C TRP A 732 -0.25 5.39 18.31
N ALA A 733 -1.12 5.79 19.23
CA ALA A 733 -1.96 6.97 19.10
C ALA A 733 -2.47 7.47 20.47
N GLU A 734 -2.75 8.76 20.53
CA GLU A 734 -3.31 9.44 21.70
C GLU A 734 -4.81 9.15 21.88
N ALA A 735 -5.31 9.32 23.10
CA ALA A 735 -6.74 9.30 23.39
C ALA A 735 -7.49 10.30 22.49
N GLY A 736 -8.65 9.90 21.98
CA GLY A 736 -9.43 10.68 21.02
C GLY A 736 -9.09 10.42 19.55
N TYR A 737 -8.04 9.64 19.25
CA TYR A 737 -7.75 9.21 17.88
C TYR A 737 -8.92 8.43 17.28
N GLU A 738 -9.37 8.81 16.08
CA GLU A 738 -10.50 8.20 15.38
C GLU A 738 -10.08 6.92 14.66
N LEU A 739 -10.70 5.81 15.02
CA LEU A 739 -10.49 4.51 14.39
C LEU A 739 -11.36 4.34 13.15
N GLY A 740 -12.51 5.00 13.11
CA GLY A 740 -13.42 4.99 11.96
C GLY A 740 -14.76 5.61 12.31
N PHE A 741 -15.69 5.54 11.37
CA PHE A 741 -17.04 6.06 11.52
C PHE A 741 -18.05 5.26 10.72
N THR A 742 -19.33 5.45 11.03
CA THR A 742 -20.43 4.95 10.19
C THR A 742 -21.48 6.04 10.05
N GLN A 743 -21.95 6.28 8.82
CA GLN A 743 -23.07 7.17 8.54
C GLN A 743 -24.25 6.33 8.03
N ARG A 744 -25.45 6.52 8.62
CA ARG A 744 -26.69 5.87 8.17
C ARG A 744 -27.76 6.92 7.88
N LYS A 745 -28.47 6.76 6.77
CA LYS A 745 -29.64 7.57 6.45
C LYS A 745 -30.79 7.21 7.38
N LEU A 746 -31.45 8.22 7.96
CA LEU A 746 -32.64 8.05 8.78
C LEU A 746 -33.90 8.04 7.91
N PRO A 747 -34.95 7.28 8.28
CA PRO A 747 -36.17 7.14 7.49
C PRO A 747 -37.12 8.34 7.67
N VAL A 748 -36.63 9.56 7.42
CA VAL A 748 -37.42 10.80 7.43
C VAL A 748 -37.89 11.07 6.01
N MET A 749 -39.19 11.32 5.81
CA MET A 749 -39.71 11.66 4.50
C MET A 749 -39.17 13.02 4.06
N GLN A 750 -38.59 13.07 2.86
CA GLN A 750 -38.15 14.34 2.29
C GLN A 750 -39.34 15.08 1.69
N THR A 751 -39.37 16.40 1.87
CA THR A 751 -40.28 17.25 1.12
C THR A 751 -39.96 17.14 -0.37
N VAL A 752 -41.00 17.09 -1.19
CA VAL A 752 -40.87 17.24 -2.64
C VAL A 752 -40.14 18.56 -2.92
N PRO A 753 -39.16 18.59 -3.84
CA PRO A 753 -38.55 19.83 -4.30
C PRO A 753 -39.62 20.87 -4.63
N GLU A 754 -39.44 22.12 -4.20
CA GLU A 754 -40.37 23.19 -4.53
C GLU A 754 -40.31 23.40 -6.04
N THR A 755 -41.45 23.37 -6.74
CA THR A 755 -41.50 23.74 -8.14
C THR A 755 -41.87 25.20 -8.27
N GLU A 756 -40.98 25.99 -8.89
CA GLU A 756 -41.32 27.37 -9.22
C GLU A 756 -42.27 27.39 -10.43
N PRO A 757 -43.50 27.89 -10.29
CA PRO A 757 -44.44 27.95 -11.41
C PRO A 757 -43.87 28.83 -12.54
N THR A 758 -43.86 28.31 -13.77
CA THR A 758 -43.37 29.06 -14.95
C THR A 758 -44.10 30.38 -15.17
N SER A 759 -45.34 30.51 -14.70
CA SER A 759 -46.12 31.74 -14.73
C SER A 759 -45.53 32.86 -13.86
N LEU A 760 -44.81 32.52 -12.79
CA LEU A 760 -44.19 33.46 -11.85
C LEU A 760 -42.76 33.86 -12.24
N MET A 761 -42.12 33.13 -13.16
CA MET A 761 -40.75 33.41 -13.60
C MET A 761 -40.63 34.80 -14.24
N PRO A 762 -39.44 35.45 -14.22
CA PRO A 762 -39.22 36.71 -14.92
C PRO A 762 -39.45 36.59 -16.44
N PRO A 763 -39.68 37.70 -17.16
CA PRO A 763 -39.83 37.67 -18.61
C PRO A 763 -38.52 37.28 -19.31
N LEU A 764 -38.64 36.45 -20.34
CA LEU A 764 -37.55 36.06 -21.24
C LEU A 764 -37.72 36.71 -22.61
N SER A 765 -36.68 37.37 -23.10
CA SER A 765 -36.59 37.87 -24.47
C SER A 765 -35.84 36.88 -25.33
N VAL A 766 -36.43 36.43 -26.45
CA VAL A 766 -35.80 35.51 -27.38
C VAL A 766 -35.69 36.15 -28.75
N THR A 767 -34.48 36.21 -29.29
CA THR A 767 -34.18 36.75 -30.62
C THR A 767 -33.37 35.76 -31.44
N PHE A 768 -33.47 35.87 -32.77
CA PHE A 768 -32.87 34.93 -33.71
C PHE A 768 -32.02 35.67 -34.73
N SER A 769 -30.78 35.21 -34.94
CA SER A 769 -29.94 35.64 -36.04
C SER A 769 -29.74 34.48 -37.02
N GLY A 770 -30.72 34.26 -37.89
CA GLY A 770 -30.71 33.21 -38.92
C GLY A 770 -32.09 32.97 -39.56
N GLU A 771 -32.16 32.04 -40.51
CA GLU A 771 -33.40 31.62 -41.19
C GLU A 771 -33.57 30.09 -41.08
N ASN A 772 -34.80 29.58 -41.14
CA ASN A 772 -35.10 28.13 -41.18
C ASN A 772 -34.50 27.27 -40.04
N GLN A 773 -34.59 27.73 -38.78
CA GLN A 773 -34.03 27.03 -37.60
C GLN A 773 -32.51 26.82 -37.64
N SER A 774 -31.78 27.64 -38.39
CA SER A 774 -30.32 27.71 -38.41
C SER A 774 -29.84 29.05 -37.84
N GLY A 775 -28.62 29.11 -37.32
CA GLY A 775 -28.03 30.29 -36.69
C GLY A 775 -28.14 30.35 -35.17
N ILE A 776 -27.98 31.55 -34.60
CA ILE A 776 -27.90 31.74 -33.15
C ILE A 776 -29.26 32.15 -32.57
N LEU A 777 -29.70 31.43 -31.55
CA LEU A 777 -30.77 31.81 -30.64
C LEU A 777 -30.16 32.57 -29.47
N GLN A 778 -30.58 33.82 -29.27
CA GLN A 778 -30.21 34.61 -28.10
C GLN A 778 -31.41 34.66 -27.14
N ALA A 779 -31.21 34.19 -25.91
CA ALA A 779 -32.17 34.25 -24.81
C ALA A 779 -31.64 35.21 -23.73
N GLU A 780 -32.41 36.23 -23.38
CA GLU A 780 -31.97 37.33 -22.52
C GLU A 780 -33.02 37.62 -21.42
N GLY A 781 -32.57 37.59 -20.17
CA GLY A 781 -33.34 37.95 -18.98
C GLY A 781 -32.87 39.27 -18.37
N GLU A 782 -33.11 39.47 -17.07
CA GLU A 782 -32.73 40.71 -16.38
C GLU A 782 -31.21 40.83 -16.19
N ASP A 783 -30.56 39.74 -15.82
CA ASP A 783 -29.18 39.67 -15.38
C ASP A 783 -28.34 38.64 -16.16
N PHE A 784 -28.94 37.96 -17.15
CA PHE A 784 -28.25 36.98 -17.98
C PHE A 784 -28.55 37.15 -19.47
N LYS A 785 -27.61 36.69 -20.28
CA LYS A 785 -27.72 36.59 -21.74
C LYS A 785 -27.03 35.34 -22.23
N TYR A 786 -27.80 34.45 -22.85
CA TYR A 786 -27.33 33.18 -23.40
C TYR A 786 -27.43 33.16 -24.91
N CYS A 787 -26.42 32.59 -25.55
CA CYS A 787 -26.41 32.31 -26.98
C CYS A 787 -26.34 30.80 -27.20
N PHE A 788 -27.28 30.26 -27.96
CA PHE A 788 -27.34 28.86 -28.34
C PHE A 788 -27.23 28.75 -29.85
N ASP A 789 -26.27 27.97 -30.33
CA ASP A 789 -26.09 27.70 -31.76
C ASP A 789 -26.99 26.54 -32.19
N LEU A 790 -27.96 26.81 -33.07
CA LEU A 790 -28.91 25.80 -33.53
C LEU A 790 -28.29 24.81 -34.52
N ASP A 791 -27.22 25.18 -35.20
CA ASP A 791 -26.52 24.28 -36.14
C ASP A 791 -25.58 23.34 -35.38
N ALA A 792 -24.89 23.87 -34.36
CA ALA A 792 -23.97 23.10 -33.53
C ALA A 792 -24.64 22.41 -32.34
N GLY A 793 -25.84 22.85 -31.96
CA GLY A 793 -26.63 22.26 -30.88
C GLY A 793 -26.08 22.52 -29.48
N HIS A 794 -25.35 23.60 -29.23
CA HIS A 794 -24.79 23.87 -27.90
C HIS A 794 -24.79 25.37 -27.57
N PHE A 795 -24.59 25.68 -26.29
CA PHE A 795 -24.35 27.05 -25.86
C PHE A 795 -23.00 27.54 -26.40
N THR A 796 -22.97 28.78 -26.88
CA THR A 796 -21.74 29.46 -27.33
C THR A 796 -21.34 30.61 -26.40
N SER A 797 -22.27 31.06 -25.56
CA SER A 797 -22.03 32.07 -24.52
C SER A 797 -23.07 31.91 -23.41
N MET A 798 -22.61 32.00 -22.17
CA MET A 798 -23.44 32.12 -20.97
C MET A 798 -22.98 33.32 -20.15
N CYS A 799 -23.50 34.50 -20.48
CA CYS A 799 -23.14 35.73 -19.80
C CYS A 799 -24.06 36.00 -18.61
N PHE A 800 -23.49 36.27 -17.45
CA PHE A 800 -24.18 36.67 -16.22
C PHE A 800 -23.59 37.98 -15.70
N ASN A 801 -24.43 39.01 -15.60
CA ASN A 801 -24.05 40.38 -15.23
C ASN A 801 -22.86 40.94 -16.03
N GLY A 802 -22.81 40.63 -17.34
CA GLY A 802 -21.75 41.07 -18.23
C GLY A 802 -20.47 40.23 -18.17
N VAL A 803 -20.41 39.21 -17.30
CA VAL A 803 -19.27 38.31 -17.16
C VAL A 803 -19.59 36.98 -17.85
N GLU A 804 -18.69 36.51 -18.69
CA GLU A 804 -18.82 35.23 -19.37
C GLU A 804 -18.55 34.07 -18.38
N MET A 805 -19.40 33.05 -18.38
CA MET A 805 -19.29 31.87 -17.51
C MET A 805 -18.67 30.66 -18.22
N LEU A 806 -18.53 30.70 -19.55
CA LEU A 806 -17.94 29.65 -20.37
C LEU A 806 -16.71 30.15 -21.12
N ASN A 807 -15.58 29.43 -21.03
CA ASN A 807 -14.40 29.67 -21.85
C ASN A 807 -14.48 28.98 -23.22
N ALA A 808 -15.17 27.84 -23.28
CA ALA A 808 -15.41 27.08 -24.51
C ALA A 808 -16.83 26.47 -24.52
N PRO A 809 -17.37 26.12 -25.70
CA PRO A 809 -18.65 25.42 -25.79
C PRO A 809 -18.70 24.13 -24.98
N PRO A 810 -19.80 23.87 -24.25
CA PRO A 810 -19.95 22.66 -23.48
C PRO A 810 -20.25 21.48 -24.42
N HIS A 811 -19.77 20.29 -24.06
CA HIS A 811 -19.94 19.08 -24.88
C HIS A 811 -20.08 17.84 -24.01
N PHE A 812 -20.78 16.83 -24.49
CA PHE A 812 -20.81 15.53 -23.80
C PHE A 812 -19.59 14.68 -24.15
N THR A 813 -19.07 13.96 -23.15
CA THR A 813 -17.92 13.06 -23.30
C THR A 813 -18.22 11.67 -22.77
N ILE A 814 -17.55 10.66 -23.34
CA ILE A 814 -17.55 9.28 -22.85
C ILE A 814 -16.22 8.85 -22.26
N TYR A 815 -15.23 9.74 -22.19
CA TYR A 815 -13.84 9.39 -21.93
C TYR A 815 -13.34 9.93 -20.59
N ARG A 816 -12.57 9.10 -19.88
CA ARG A 816 -11.78 9.46 -18.70
C ARG A 816 -10.32 9.07 -18.94
N ALA A 817 -9.39 9.69 -18.25
CA ALA A 817 -8.01 9.20 -18.22
C ALA A 817 -7.97 7.82 -17.55
N PRO A 818 -7.53 6.74 -18.23
CA PRO A 818 -7.53 5.40 -17.66
C PRO A 818 -6.71 5.35 -16.37
N THR A 819 -7.26 4.70 -15.36
CA THR A 819 -6.50 4.36 -14.15
C THR A 819 -5.58 3.17 -14.41
N ASP A 820 -4.63 2.91 -13.52
CA ASP A 820 -3.83 1.69 -13.57
C ASP A 820 -4.70 0.42 -13.50
N ASN A 821 -5.84 0.48 -12.81
CA ASN A 821 -6.83 -0.61 -12.76
C ASN A 821 -7.60 -0.80 -14.08
N ASP A 822 -7.63 0.19 -14.95
CA ASP A 822 -8.23 0.07 -16.28
C ASP A 822 -7.32 -0.71 -17.26
N ARG A 823 -6.15 -1.26 -16.86
CA ARG A 823 -5.11 -1.78 -17.79
C ARG A 823 -5.59 -2.74 -18.87
N TYR A 824 -6.59 -3.58 -18.57
CA TYR A 824 -7.15 -4.53 -19.53
C TYR A 824 -8.25 -3.88 -20.37
N ILE A 825 -9.18 -3.16 -19.75
CA ILE A 825 -10.30 -2.52 -20.46
C ILE A 825 -9.84 -1.33 -21.31
N ARG A 826 -8.75 -0.64 -20.94
CA ARG A 826 -8.14 0.43 -21.74
C ARG A 826 -7.70 -0.09 -23.10
N GLY A 827 -7.34 -1.37 -23.24
CA GLY A 827 -7.04 -1.98 -24.54
C GLY A 827 -8.26 -1.97 -25.47
N VAL A 828 -9.45 -2.22 -24.92
CA VAL A 828 -10.73 -2.12 -25.63
C VAL A 828 -11.08 -0.66 -25.95
N TRP A 829 -10.90 0.25 -24.98
CA TRP A 829 -11.17 1.69 -25.20
C TRP A 829 -10.23 2.31 -26.24
N ASN A 830 -8.94 1.99 -26.20
CA ASN A 830 -7.94 2.45 -27.15
C ASN A 830 -8.13 1.80 -28.53
N GLY A 831 -8.45 0.51 -28.59
CA GLY A 831 -8.80 -0.18 -29.84
C GLY A 831 -10.04 0.41 -30.52
N ASN A 832 -10.96 0.99 -29.73
CA ASN A 832 -12.13 1.74 -30.22
C ASN A 832 -11.86 3.25 -30.36
N PHE A 833 -10.65 3.74 -30.09
CA PHE A 833 -10.28 5.16 -30.15
C PHE A 833 -11.20 6.07 -29.33
N MET A 834 -11.69 5.60 -28.17
CA MET A 834 -12.63 6.36 -27.33
C MET A 834 -12.02 7.68 -26.83
N HIS A 835 -10.69 7.76 -26.67
CA HIS A 835 -9.96 9.00 -26.36
C HIS A 835 -10.03 10.06 -27.47
N LEU A 836 -10.40 9.68 -28.70
CA LEU A 836 -10.64 10.58 -29.84
C LEU A 836 -12.13 10.75 -30.14
N ALA A 837 -13.02 10.18 -29.32
CA ALA A 837 -14.44 10.27 -29.55
C ALA A 837 -14.91 11.72 -29.40
N LYS A 838 -15.68 12.19 -30.38
CA LYS A 838 -16.24 13.53 -30.40
C LYS A 838 -17.75 13.47 -30.46
N GLU A 839 -18.38 14.39 -29.77
CA GLU A 839 -19.77 14.75 -29.98
C GLU A 839 -19.96 15.27 -31.41
N GLN A 840 -21.06 14.87 -32.04
CA GLN A 840 -21.48 15.29 -33.37
C GLN A 840 -22.98 15.63 -33.32
N PRO A 841 -23.37 16.88 -33.58
CA PRO A 841 -24.77 17.26 -33.66
C PRO A 841 -25.40 16.70 -34.94
N TYR A 842 -26.65 16.26 -34.84
CA TYR A 842 -27.45 15.81 -35.99
C TYR A 842 -28.53 16.82 -36.37
N ALA A 843 -29.26 17.32 -35.37
CA ALA A 843 -30.31 18.30 -35.57
C ALA A 843 -30.65 18.97 -34.24
N CYS A 844 -30.96 20.26 -34.28
CA CYS A 844 -31.60 20.99 -33.20
C CYS A 844 -32.88 21.63 -33.72
N ARG A 845 -33.96 21.56 -32.95
CA ARG A 845 -35.23 22.24 -33.26
C ARG A 845 -35.76 22.97 -32.06
N ILE A 846 -36.36 24.12 -32.31
CA ILE A 846 -37.12 24.86 -31.32
C ILE A 846 -38.50 24.20 -31.21
N LEU A 847 -38.86 23.76 -30.02
CA LEU A 847 -40.16 23.17 -29.74
C LEU A 847 -41.18 24.26 -29.37
N GLU A 848 -40.79 25.16 -28.47
CA GLU A 848 -41.68 26.21 -27.96
C GLU A 848 -40.88 27.47 -27.63
N VAL A 849 -41.46 28.65 -27.91
CA VAL A 849 -40.97 29.95 -27.46
C VAL A 849 -42.13 30.71 -26.84
N ASN A 850 -41.97 31.16 -25.61
CA ASN A 850 -42.90 32.11 -25.01
C ASN A 850 -42.16 33.16 -24.17
N ARG A 851 -42.92 33.95 -23.40
CA ARG A 851 -42.37 35.06 -22.60
C ARG A 851 -41.69 34.63 -21.31
N LYS A 852 -41.65 33.35 -20.98
CA LYS A 852 -41.15 32.81 -19.70
C LYS A 852 -40.08 31.74 -19.91
N TYR A 853 -40.12 31.03 -21.03
CA TYR A 853 -39.10 30.05 -21.37
C TYR A 853 -39.00 29.82 -22.89
N VAL A 854 -37.94 29.11 -23.28
CA VAL A 854 -37.78 28.52 -24.61
C VAL A 854 -37.29 27.08 -24.47
N THR A 855 -37.85 26.19 -25.28
CA THR A 855 -37.54 24.76 -25.28
C THR A 855 -36.92 24.34 -26.60
N LEU A 856 -35.79 23.65 -26.54
CA LEU A 856 -35.02 23.14 -27.68
C LEU A 856 -34.84 21.63 -27.54
N LEU A 857 -34.98 20.90 -28.64
CA LEU A 857 -34.60 19.49 -28.71
C LEU A 857 -33.43 19.34 -29.68
N ALA A 858 -32.28 18.97 -29.13
CA ALA A 858 -31.08 18.70 -29.90
C ALA A 858 -30.76 17.21 -29.86
N SER A 859 -30.25 16.67 -30.97
CA SER A 859 -29.90 15.26 -31.14
C SER A 859 -28.45 15.16 -31.58
N TYR A 860 -27.75 14.17 -31.01
CA TYR A 860 -26.31 14.05 -31.13
C TYR A 860 -25.89 12.59 -31.24
N SER A 861 -24.63 12.41 -31.55
CA SER A 861 -23.94 11.14 -31.43
C SER A 861 -22.50 11.34 -30.95
N ILE A 862 -21.95 10.38 -30.22
CA ILE A 862 -20.53 10.37 -29.83
C ILE A 862 -19.83 9.26 -30.60
N ALA A 863 -18.87 9.62 -31.43
CA ALA A 863 -18.15 8.68 -32.30
C ALA A 863 -16.67 9.02 -32.39
N ALA A 864 -15.82 8.00 -32.50
CA ALA A 864 -14.41 8.17 -32.86
C ALA A 864 -14.25 8.10 -34.39
N PRO A 865 -13.16 8.66 -34.96
CA PRO A 865 -12.88 8.56 -36.39
C PRO A 865 -12.95 7.10 -36.89
N THR A 866 -13.65 6.85 -38.01
CA THR A 866 -13.88 5.51 -38.61
C THR A 866 -14.95 4.64 -37.94
N PHE A 867 -15.37 4.93 -36.71
CA PHE A 867 -16.35 4.09 -35.99
C PHE A 867 -17.79 4.61 -36.18
N MET A 868 -18.76 3.69 -36.22
CA MET A 868 -20.15 4.09 -35.99
C MET A 868 -20.27 4.69 -34.57
N PRO A 869 -21.26 5.55 -34.29
CA PRO A 869 -21.41 6.12 -32.96
C PRO A 869 -21.50 5.08 -31.84
N PHE A 870 -20.82 5.37 -30.73
CA PHE A 870 -20.91 4.59 -29.50
C PHE A 870 -22.20 4.88 -28.76
N VAL A 871 -22.59 6.15 -28.72
CA VAL A 871 -23.80 6.64 -28.07
C VAL A 871 -24.53 7.54 -29.05
N LYS A 872 -25.86 7.40 -29.15
CA LYS A 872 -26.76 8.38 -29.76
C LYS A 872 -27.69 8.87 -28.67
N TYR A 873 -27.95 10.17 -28.63
CA TYR A 873 -28.76 10.74 -27.56
C TYR A 873 -29.44 12.01 -28.04
N SER A 874 -30.48 12.40 -27.31
CA SER A 874 -31.12 13.69 -27.46
C SER A 874 -31.11 14.42 -26.13
N VAL A 875 -31.01 15.74 -26.19
CA VAL A 875 -31.08 16.63 -25.03
C VAL A 875 -32.22 17.61 -25.25
N LEU A 876 -33.16 17.61 -24.33
CA LEU A 876 -34.17 18.64 -24.19
C LEU A 876 -33.58 19.77 -23.34
N TRP A 877 -33.26 20.88 -23.96
CA TRP A 877 -32.83 22.10 -23.28
C TRP A 877 -34.02 23.00 -23.02
N VAL A 878 -34.16 23.50 -21.80
CA VAL A 878 -35.17 24.51 -21.44
C VAL A 878 -34.46 25.69 -20.81
N ILE A 879 -34.55 26.87 -21.43
CA ILE A 879 -34.00 28.10 -20.87
C ILE A 879 -35.16 28.87 -20.25
N TYR A 880 -35.12 29.07 -18.94
CA TYR A 880 -36.15 29.78 -18.19
C TYR A 880 -35.81 31.26 -18.01
N GLY A 881 -36.83 32.09 -17.84
CA GLY A 881 -36.70 33.53 -17.57
C GLY A 881 -36.00 33.84 -16.23
N SER A 882 -35.84 32.85 -15.35
CA SER A 882 -35.04 32.93 -14.13
C SER A 882 -33.53 32.79 -14.35
N GLY A 883 -33.09 32.53 -15.59
CA GLY A 883 -31.69 32.25 -15.93
C GLY A 883 -31.30 30.79 -15.75
N GLU A 884 -32.19 29.96 -15.21
CA GLU A 884 -31.95 28.53 -15.09
C GLU A 884 -32.08 27.81 -16.44
N ILE A 885 -31.20 26.85 -16.67
CA ILE A 885 -31.18 25.98 -17.85
C ILE A 885 -31.45 24.55 -17.38
N GLY A 886 -32.55 23.96 -17.82
CA GLY A 886 -32.83 22.54 -17.64
C GLY A 886 -32.32 21.71 -18.81
N ALA A 887 -31.78 20.52 -18.51
CA ALA A 887 -31.33 19.55 -19.50
C ALA A 887 -31.95 18.18 -19.17
N GLY A 888 -32.69 17.61 -20.11
CA GLY A 888 -33.17 16.23 -20.04
C GLY A 888 -32.55 15.39 -21.15
N VAL A 889 -31.76 14.39 -20.79
CA VAL A 889 -31.00 13.54 -21.72
C VAL A 889 -31.65 12.17 -21.84
N THR A 890 -31.84 11.70 -23.08
CA THR A 890 -32.22 10.32 -23.39
C THR A 890 -31.16 9.73 -24.32
N ALA A 891 -30.51 8.65 -23.91
CA ALA A 891 -29.37 8.08 -24.61
C ALA A 891 -29.53 6.58 -24.91
N GLU A 892 -29.00 6.17 -26.06
CA GLU A 892 -28.87 4.77 -26.48
C GLU A 892 -27.40 4.46 -26.80
N VAL A 893 -26.87 3.42 -26.15
CA VAL A 893 -25.54 2.90 -26.40
C VAL A 893 -25.62 1.81 -27.46
N ARG A 894 -24.75 1.90 -28.47
CA ARG A 894 -24.71 0.95 -29.58
C ARG A 894 -24.48 -0.48 -29.07
N PRO A 895 -25.24 -1.48 -29.57
CA PRO A 895 -24.95 -2.89 -29.32
C PRO A 895 -23.48 -3.23 -29.62
N GLY A 896 -22.83 -3.98 -28.72
CA GLY A 896 -21.42 -4.38 -28.83
C GLY A 896 -20.42 -3.45 -28.13
N VAL A 897 -20.82 -2.26 -27.69
CA VAL A 897 -20.03 -1.50 -26.69
C VAL A 897 -20.19 -2.21 -25.35
N THR A 898 -19.10 -2.70 -24.77
CA THR A 898 -19.13 -3.49 -23.53
C THR A 898 -19.34 -2.60 -22.32
N VAL A 899 -18.34 -1.79 -21.96
CA VAL A 899 -18.32 -0.89 -20.80
C VAL A 899 -17.85 0.50 -21.27
N LEU A 900 -18.62 1.54 -20.93
CA LEU A 900 -18.23 2.93 -21.13
C LEU A 900 -17.37 3.43 -19.97
N PRO A 901 -16.32 4.23 -20.21
CA PRO A 901 -15.59 4.87 -19.13
C PRO A 901 -16.49 5.80 -18.29
N ARG A 902 -17.27 6.64 -18.97
CA ARG A 902 -18.26 7.57 -18.39
C ARG A 902 -19.29 8.05 -19.42
N PHE A 903 -20.25 8.86 -18.98
CA PHE A 903 -21.06 9.74 -19.83
C PHE A 903 -21.50 10.97 -19.04
N GLY A 904 -21.20 12.16 -19.54
CA GLY A 904 -21.51 13.42 -18.85
C GLY A 904 -21.24 14.67 -19.68
N LEU A 905 -21.73 15.81 -19.19
CA LEU A 905 -21.44 17.12 -19.77
C LEU A 905 -20.12 17.66 -19.20
N GLU A 906 -19.21 18.09 -20.07
CA GLU A 906 -17.99 18.83 -19.69
C GLU A 906 -18.17 20.33 -19.97
N LEU A 907 -17.91 21.15 -18.95
CA LEU A 907 -17.89 22.60 -19.03
C LEU A 907 -16.45 23.09 -18.85
N GLU A 908 -16.01 24.00 -19.71
CA GLU A 908 -14.77 24.75 -19.51
C GLU A 908 -15.12 26.15 -19.00
N MET A 909 -14.90 26.39 -17.71
CA MET A 909 -15.16 27.69 -17.07
C MET A 909 -13.92 28.60 -17.14
N PRO A 910 -14.09 29.92 -17.29
CA PRO A 910 -12.98 30.88 -17.36
C PRO A 910 -12.05 30.84 -16.15
N ALA A 911 -10.84 31.35 -16.34
CA ALA A 911 -9.84 31.41 -15.29
C ALA A 911 -10.32 32.15 -14.04
N GLY A 912 -10.03 31.59 -12.86
CA GLY A 912 -10.37 32.17 -11.55
C GLY A 912 -11.57 31.55 -10.84
N ASN A 913 -12.31 30.64 -11.49
CA ASN A 913 -13.41 29.87 -10.88
C ASN A 913 -12.88 28.75 -9.97
N GLU A 914 -12.36 29.13 -8.80
CA GLU A 914 -11.59 28.25 -7.92
C GLU A 914 -12.40 27.63 -6.78
N GLN A 915 -13.48 28.29 -6.32
CA GLN A 915 -14.20 27.91 -5.10
C GLN A 915 -15.26 26.85 -5.38
N LEU A 916 -15.23 25.77 -4.59
CA LEU A 916 -16.17 24.66 -4.69
C LEU A 916 -17.02 24.53 -3.43
N LEU A 917 -18.33 24.34 -3.61
CA LEU A 917 -19.26 23.94 -2.56
C LEU A 917 -20.22 22.89 -3.14
N TYR A 918 -20.27 21.69 -2.58
CA TYR A 918 -21.11 20.61 -3.12
C TYR A 918 -21.77 19.77 -2.02
N SER A 919 -22.92 19.16 -2.34
CA SER A 919 -23.58 18.14 -1.50
C SER A 919 -23.42 16.77 -2.13
N GLY A 920 -22.63 15.89 -1.52
CA GLY A 920 -22.29 14.57 -2.06
C GLY A 920 -21.36 13.80 -1.13
N PHE A 921 -20.78 12.70 -1.61
CA PHE A 921 -19.73 11.99 -0.86
C PHE A 921 -18.41 12.77 -0.90
N GLY A 922 -17.88 13.11 0.27
CA GLY A 922 -16.63 13.85 0.43
C GLY A 922 -16.08 13.80 1.86
N PRO A 923 -15.03 14.56 2.18
CA PRO A 923 -14.41 15.58 1.32
C PRO A 923 -13.41 15.01 0.30
N GLY A 924 -12.97 13.75 0.42
CA GLY A 924 -12.04 13.14 -0.54
C GLY A 924 -12.74 12.59 -1.79
N SER A 925 -11.93 12.20 -2.79
CA SER A 925 -12.41 11.56 -4.02
C SER A 925 -13.19 10.27 -3.74
N SER A 926 -14.37 10.13 -4.32
CA SER A 926 -15.24 8.96 -4.18
C SER A 926 -15.77 8.48 -5.51
N TYR A 927 -15.96 7.17 -5.61
CA TYR A 927 -16.43 6.45 -6.79
C TYR A 927 -17.52 5.45 -6.39
N ARG A 928 -18.07 4.76 -7.38
CA ARG A 928 -19.16 3.81 -7.18
C ARG A 928 -18.80 2.58 -6.34
N ASP A 929 -17.53 2.25 -6.24
CA ASP A 929 -16.99 1.14 -5.46
C ASP A 929 -16.02 1.59 -4.36
N MET A 930 -15.38 2.76 -4.49
CA MET A 930 -14.52 3.36 -3.46
C MET A 930 -15.15 4.62 -2.83
N ARG A 931 -15.78 4.53 -1.66
CA ARG A 931 -16.45 5.69 -1.00
C ARG A 931 -16.68 5.57 0.50
N HIS A 932 -16.37 4.43 1.12
CA HIS A 932 -16.67 4.15 2.52
C HIS A 932 -15.91 5.05 3.50
N TYR A 933 -14.79 5.66 3.10
CA TYR A 933 -14.08 6.68 3.88
C TYR A 933 -14.69 8.09 3.79
N CYS A 934 -15.61 8.30 2.83
CA CYS A 934 -16.29 9.57 2.63
C CYS A 934 -17.65 9.61 3.35
N LYS A 935 -18.09 10.82 3.69
CA LYS A 935 -19.41 11.09 4.26
C LYS A 935 -20.27 11.81 3.24
N LYS A 936 -21.54 11.43 3.12
CA LYS A 936 -22.51 12.22 2.36
C LYS A 936 -22.87 13.48 3.16
N GLY A 937 -22.77 14.65 2.54
CA GLY A 937 -23.03 15.93 3.18
C GLY A 937 -22.53 17.10 2.34
N ILE A 938 -22.52 18.31 2.93
CA ILE A 938 -22.01 19.52 2.28
C ILE A 938 -20.53 19.68 2.57
N HIS A 939 -19.74 19.87 1.52
CA HIS A 939 -18.29 20.04 1.58
C HIS A 939 -17.89 21.29 0.81
N ALA A 940 -16.87 21.99 1.33
CA ALA A 940 -16.25 23.13 0.68
C ALA A 940 -14.79 22.79 0.36
N SER A 941 -14.34 23.18 -0.82
CA SER A 941 -13.00 22.86 -1.35
C SER A 941 -12.57 23.89 -2.40
N THR A 942 -11.45 23.62 -3.08
CA THR A 942 -11.06 24.37 -4.28
C THR A 942 -10.66 23.41 -5.41
N VAL A 943 -10.74 23.88 -6.65
CA VAL A 943 -10.35 23.10 -7.85
C VAL A 943 -8.92 22.57 -7.72
N THR A 944 -8.00 23.37 -7.20
CA THR A 944 -6.62 22.96 -6.93
C THR A 944 -6.53 21.85 -5.87
N ALA A 945 -7.37 21.89 -4.83
CA ALA A 945 -7.32 20.93 -3.73
C ALA A 945 -7.96 19.57 -4.08
N GLU A 946 -8.84 19.51 -5.09
CA GLU A 946 -9.45 18.26 -5.57
C GLU A 946 -8.50 17.39 -6.40
N PHE A 947 -7.38 17.94 -6.86
CA PHE A 947 -6.40 17.18 -7.63
C PHE A 947 -5.49 16.32 -6.73
N THR A 948 -5.53 15.00 -6.91
CA THR A 948 -4.54 14.09 -6.30
C THR A 948 -3.38 13.84 -7.27
N PRO A 949 -2.12 14.18 -6.92
CA PRO A 949 -0.97 14.03 -7.79
C PRO A 949 -0.40 12.60 -7.74
N TYR A 950 -1.13 11.62 -8.27
CA TYR A 950 -0.61 10.25 -8.45
C TYR A 950 0.70 10.27 -9.25
N ILE A 951 1.69 9.45 -8.86
CA ILE A 951 3.02 9.44 -9.50
C ILE A 951 2.90 9.26 -11.02
N PHE A 952 2.06 8.30 -11.42
CA PHE A 952 1.55 8.16 -12.78
C PHE A 952 0.17 8.86 -12.89
N PRO A 953 0.05 9.96 -13.66
CA PRO A 953 -1.21 10.69 -13.82
C PRO A 953 -2.37 9.84 -14.37
N GLN A 954 -3.55 10.01 -13.79
CA GLN A 954 -4.77 9.27 -14.13
C GLN A 954 -6.02 9.98 -13.59
N GLU A 955 -7.21 9.43 -13.82
CA GLU A 955 -8.48 9.93 -13.27
C GLU A 955 -8.42 10.18 -11.76
N THR A 956 -8.89 11.35 -11.32
CA THR A 956 -8.93 11.79 -9.91
C THR A 956 -10.03 12.84 -9.69
N GLY A 957 -10.35 13.18 -8.43
CA GLY A 957 -11.23 14.31 -8.09
C GLY A 957 -12.72 14.08 -8.33
N ASN A 958 -13.18 12.83 -8.38
CA ASN A 958 -14.60 12.50 -8.54
C ASN A 958 -15.36 12.55 -7.20
N HIS A 959 -16.62 12.97 -7.22
CA HIS A 959 -17.54 12.91 -6.08
C HIS A 959 -18.83 12.20 -6.47
N PHE A 960 -18.98 10.97 -5.97
CA PHE A 960 -20.13 10.12 -6.19
C PHE A 960 -21.38 10.65 -5.44
N GLY A 961 -22.57 10.42 -6.00
CA GLY A 961 -23.85 10.73 -5.36
C GLY A 961 -24.03 12.21 -5.03
N THR A 962 -23.56 13.09 -5.93
CA THR A 962 -23.67 14.55 -5.79
C THR A 962 -25.07 15.00 -6.15
N GLU A 963 -25.72 15.76 -5.27
CA GLU A 963 -27.06 16.29 -5.45
C GLU A 963 -27.02 17.68 -6.09
N TRP A 964 -26.06 18.50 -5.67
CA TRP A 964 -25.80 19.82 -6.23
C TRP A 964 -24.34 20.22 -6.02
N ALA A 965 -23.84 21.09 -6.89
CA ALA A 965 -22.50 21.66 -6.80
C ALA A 965 -22.50 23.13 -7.23
N VAL A 966 -21.65 23.93 -6.61
CA VAL A 966 -21.37 25.33 -6.93
C VAL A 966 -19.89 25.47 -7.25
N ILE A 967 -19.61 26.09 -8.38
CA ILE A 967 -18.25 26.46 -8.81
C ILE A 967 -18.28 27.97 -9.02
N SER A 968 -17.43 28.70 -8.34
CA SER A 968 -17.46 30.17 -8.35
C SER A 968 -16.07 30.80 -8.29
N ASP A 969 -15.99 32.04 -8.76
CA ASP A 969 -14.84 32.90 -8.56
C ASP A 969 -14.76 33.46 -7.13
N MET A 970 -13.68 34.18 -6.84
CA MET A 970 -13.46 34.82 -5.52
C MET A 970 -14.46 35.94 -5.19
N GLU A 971 -15.19 36.46 -6.18
CA GLU A 971 -16.26 37.46 -5.99
C GLU A 971 -17.64 36.79 -5.85
N GLY A 972 -17.69 35.45 -5.83
CA GLY A 972 -18.90 34.66 -5.65
C GLY A 972 -19.74 34.51 -6.90
N ARG A 973 -19.28 34.93 -8.09
CA ARG A 973 -19.97 34.66 -9.36
C ARG A 973 -19.69 33.24 -9.77
N GLY A 974 -20.72 32.47 -10.10
CA GLY A 974 -20.52 31.07 -10.46
C GLY A 974 -21.75 30.38 -11.01
N LEU A 975 -21.64 29.06 -11.14
CA LEU A 975 -22.72 28.18 -11.59
C LEU A 975 -23.16 27.26 -10.45
N LEU A 976 -24.46 27.24 -10.18
CA LEU A 976 -25.13 26.20 -9.40
C LEU A 976 -25.64 25.11 -10.34
N ILE A 977 -25.20 23.89 -10.09
CA ILE A 977 -25.60 22.68 -10.80
C ILE A 977 -26.45 21.84 -9.85
N LYS A 978 -27.59 21.32 -10.34
CA LYS A 978 -28.49 20.46 -9.56
C LYS A 978 -28.79 19.19 -10.34
N GLY A 979 -28.60 18.03 -9.71
CA GLY A 979 -28.99 16.74 -10.25
C GLY A 979 -30.49 16.48 -10.06
N MET A 980 -31.07 15.65 -10.92
CA MET A 980 -32.47 15.22 -10.80
C MET A 980 -32.56 13.69 -10.84
N PRO A 981 -32.26 12.96 -9.73
CA PRO A 981 -31.96 13.49 -8.39
C PRO A 981 -30.47 13.69 -8.06
N GLU A 982 -29.55 13.00 -8.75
CA GLU A 982 -28.11 13.04 -8.44
C GLU A 982 -27.26 12.86 -9.71
N PHE A 983 -25.97 13.17 -9.59
CA PHE A 983 -24.94 13.05 -10.63
C PHE A 983 -23.57 12.76 -10.00
N GLU A 984 -22.57 12.42 -10.80
CA GLU A 984 -21.16 12.40 -10.36
C GLU A 984 -20.46 13.69 -10.81
N PHE A 985 -19.69 14.28 -9.88
CA PHE A 985 -19.13 15.62 -10.03
C PHE A 985 -17.60 15.58 -9.99
N SER A 986 -16.95 16.33 -10.87
CA SER A 986 -15.53 16.69 -10.71
C SER A 986 -15.24 18.09 -11.24
N ALA A 987 -14.24 18.75 -10.65
CA ALA A 987 -13.71 20.03 -11.11
C ALA A 987 -12.19 20.05 -10.98
N LEU A 988 -11.47 20.19 -12.10
CA LEU A 988 -10.00 20.12 -12.15
C LEU A 988 -9.41 21.20 -13.07
N HIS A 989 -8.13 21.52 -12.88
CA HIS A 989 -7.33 22.28 -13.86
C HIS A 989 -6.76 21.41 -14.99
N TYR A 990 -7.34 20.23 -15.22
CA TYR A 990 -6.84 19.23 -16.17
C TYR A 990 -8.00 18.59 -16.93
N THR A 991 -7.83 18.45 -18.24
CA THR A 991 -8.67 17.58 -19.06
C THR A 991 -8.24 16.13 -18.93
N ALA A 992 -9.12 15.19 -19.30
CA ALA A 992 -8.76 13.78 -19.37
C ALA A 992 -7.54 13.51 -20.28
N ALA A 993 -7.39 14.29 -21.35
CA ALA A 993 -6.25 14.19 -22.27
C ALA A 993 -4.93 14.67 -21.63
N ASP A 994 -4.95 15.71 -20.79
CA ASP A 994 -3.74 16.18 -20.10
C ASP A 994 -3.20 15.08 -19.17
N LEU A 995 -4.10 14.37 -18.49
CA LEU A 995 -3.76 13.26 -17.59
C LEU A 995 -3.27 12.02 -18.37
N ASP A 996 -4.03 11.55 -19.36
CA ASP A 996 -3.72 10.31 -20.12
C ASP A 996 -2.41 10.39 -20.93
N THR A 997 -2.03 11.59 -21.38
CA THR A 997 -0.83 11.76 -22.22
C THR A 997 0.45 12.06 -21.44
N THR A 998 0.37 12.20 -20.11
CA THR A 998 1.49 12.58 -19.25
C THR A 998 1.98 11.40 -18.43
N GLN A 999 3.30 11.14 -18.44
CA GLN A 999 3.88 10.00 -17.71
C GLN A 999 4.16 10.31 -16.24
N PHE A 1000 4.58 11.52 -15.90
CA PHE A 1000 4.92 11.91 -14.52
C PHE A 1000 4.09 13.12 -14.10
N ALA A 1001 3.56 13.11 -12.87
CA ALA A 1001 2.77 14.24 -12.37
C ALA A 1001 3.51 15.58 -12.40
N LYS A 1002 4.85 15.59 -12.28
CA LYS A 1002 5.65 16.83 -12.39
C LYS A 1002 5.56 17.51 -13.76
N ASP A 1003 5.21 16.76 -14.81
CA ASP A 1003 5.15 17.25 -16.19
C ASP A 1003 3.78 17.86 -16.51
N LEU A 1004 2.78 17.65 -15.64
CA LEU A 1004 1.47 18.25 -15.77
C LEU A 1004 1.54 19.77 -15.63
N GLN A 1005 0.94 20.47 -16.58
CA GLN A 1005 0.79 21.92 -16.53
C GLN A 1005 -0.67 22.24 -16.20
N PRO A 1006 -0.96 22.81 -15.01
CA PRO A 1006 -2.33 23.20 -14.68
C PRO A 1006 -2.82 24.25 -15.67
N ARG A 1007 -4.02 24.04 -16.19
CA ARG A 1007 -4.72 25.03 -17.02
C ARG A 1007 -5.13 26.22 -16.17
N LYS A 1008 -5.35 27.37 -16.80
CA LYS A 1008 -5.91 28.53 -16.10
C LYS A 1008 -7.41 28.35 -15.87
N GLU A 1009 -8.04 27.66 -16.80
CA GLU A 1009 -9.44 27.32 -16.86
C GLU A 1009 -9.79 26.22 -15.84
N THR A 1010 -11.07 26.10 -15.53
CA THR A 1010 -11.62 25.05 -14.67
C THR A 1010 -12.45 24.10 -15.52
N ILE A 1011 -12.11 22.83 -15.50
CA ILE A 1011 -12.80 21.77 -16.23
C ILE A 1011 -13.79 21.12 -15.28
N VAL A 1012 -15.08 21.36 -15.47
CA VAL A 1012 -16.16 20.82 -14.64
C VAL A 1012 -16.87 19.70 -15.39
N ARG A 1013 -17.13 18.58 -14.72
CA ARG A 1013 -17.91 17.46 -15.28
C ARG A 1013 -19.17 17.22 -14.46
N ILE A 1014 -20.25 16.97 -15.19
CA ILE A 1014 -21.58 16.65 -14.67
C ILE A 1014 -21.98 15.31 -15.28
N ASP A 1015 -21.57 14.22 -14.65
CA ASP A 1015 -21.72 12.88 -15.20
C ASP A 1015 -23.01 12.20 -14.73
N TYR A 1016 -23.69 11.53 -15.67
CA TYR A 1016 -24.74 10.57 -15.32
C TYR A 1016 -24.13 9.42 -14.51
N LYS A 1017 -22.99 8.91 -14.98
CA LYS A 1017 -22.33 7.73 -14.43
C LYS A 1017 -20.89 7.63 -14.92
N GLN A 1018 -20.02 7.19 -14.03
CA GLN A 1018 -18.68 6.74 -14.32
C GLN A 1018 -18.50 5.27 -13.89
N THR A 1019 -17.71 4.50 -14.64
CA THR A 1019 -17.35 3.12 -14.25
C THR A 1019 -16.49 3.15 -12.98
N GLY A 1020 -16.64 2.16 -12.09
CA GLY A 1020 -15.85 2.04 -10.86
C GLY A 1020 -14.34 1.94 -11.08
N ILE A 1021 -13.60 1.89 -9.97
CA ILE A 1021 -12.14 1.87 -9.93
C ILE A 1021 -11.60 0.43 -9.95
N GLY A 1022 -12.18 -0.47 -9.14
CA GLY A 1022 -11.74 -1.86 -9.00
C GLY A 1022 -10.32 -2.00 -8.45
N SER A 1023 -9.69 -3.13 -8.76
CA SER A 1023 -8.29 -3.44 -8.43
C SER A 1023 -7.61 -4.26 -9.54
N ASN A 1024 -8.04 -4.08 -10.79
CA ASN A 1024 -7.71 -4.97 -11.91
C ASN A 1024 -6.35 -4.64 -12.58
N SER A 1025 -5.51 -3.86 -11.90
CA SER A 1025 -4.09 -3.72 -12.24
C SER A 1025 -3.36 -5.06 -12.03
N CYS A 1026 -3.72 -5.76 -10.94
CA CYS A 1026 -3.49 -7.18 -10.70
C CYS A 1026 -4.66 -7.75 -9.90
N GLY A 1027 -5.66 -8.36 -10.58
CA GLY A 1027 -6.73 -9.06 -9.87
C GLY A 1027 -8.02 -9.25 -10.65
N PRO A 1028 -9.18 -9.35 -9.97
CA PRO A 1028 -10.42 -9.66 -10.65
C PRO A 1028 -10.90 -8.50 -11.52
N GLU A 1029 -11.68 -8.82 -12.55
CA GLU A 1029 -12.42 -7.82 -13.28
C GLU A 1029 -13.38 -7.07 -12.34
N LEU A 1030 -13.56 -5.77 -12.58
CA LEU A 1030 -14.53 -4.93 -11.88
C LEU A 1030 -15.91 -5.60 -11.84
N LEU A 1031 -16.60 -5.62 -10.70
CA LEU A 1031 -17.90 -6.28 -10.61
C LEU A 1031 -18.94 -5.63 -11.54
N PRO A 1032 -19.87 -6.42 -12.13
CA PRO A 1032 -20.88 -5.89 -13.05
C PRO A 1032 -21.69 -4.71 -12.49
N GLU A 1033 -22.02 -4.73 -11.20
CA GLU A 1033 -22.77 -3.66 -10.54
C GLU A 1033 -22.03 -2.31 -10.47
N TYR A 1034 -20.71 -2.29 -10.69
CA TYR A 1034 -19.92 -1.06 -10.73
C TYR A 1034 -19.55 -0.65 -12.16
N ARG A 1035 -19.91 -1.44 -13.18
CA ARG A 1035 -19.66 -1.11 -14.59
C ARG A 1035 -20.72 -0.14 -15.11
N PHE A 1036 -20.34 0.67 -16.09
CA PHE A 1036 -21.28 1.38 -16.93
C PHE A 1036 -21.48 0.63 -18.25
N ASP A 1037 -22.36 -0.38 -18.23
CA ASP A 1037 -22.69 -1.23 -19.38
C ASP A 1037 -24.16 -1.12 -19.84
N GLU A 1038 -24.93 -0.20 -19.26
CA GLU A 1038 -26.30 0.12 -19.65
C GLU A 1038 -26.41 0.45 -21.15
N LYS A 1039 -27.48 -0.02 -21.79
CA LYS A 1039 -27.72 0.21 -23.22
C LYS A 1039 -28.67 1.36 -23.52
N GLN A 1040 -29.48 1.75 -22.54
CA GLN A 1040 -30.36 2.90 -22.60
C GLN A 1040 -30.40 3.54 -21.21
N PHE A 1041 -30.38 4.87 -21.17
CA PHE A 1041 -30.47 5.60 -19.90
C PHE A 1041 -31.05 7.00 -20.12
N CYS A 1042 -31.64 7.54 -19.05
CA CYS A 1042 -32.11 8.92 -18.98
C CYS A 1042 -31.42 9.63 -17.83
N TYR A 1043 -31.11 10.91 -18.02
CA TYR A 1043 -30.36 11.72 -17.08
C TYR A 1043 -30.81 13.17 -17.17
N SER A 1044 -31.03 13.84 -16.04
CA SER A 1044 -31.46 15.23 -16.02
C SER A 1044 -30.72 16.04 -14.97
N PHE A 1045 -30.44 17.30 -15.31
CA PHE A 1045 -29.80 18.26 -14.43
C PHE A 1045 -30.21 19.69 -14.83
N THR A 1046 -29.90 20.64 -13.97
CA THR A 1046 -30.09 22.07 -14.24
C THR A 1046 -28.81 22.85 -13.94
N ILE A 1047 -28.58 23.94 -14.67
CA ILE A 1047 -27.49 24.88 -14.44
C ILE A 1047 -28.09 26.28 -14.28
N LYS A 1048 -27.70 27.00 -13.22
CA LYS A 1048 -28.14 28.37 -12.98
C LYS A 1048 -26.95 29.25 -12.57
N PRO A 1049 -26.71 30.40 -13.21
CA PRO A 1049 -25.71 31.34 -12.72
C PRO A 1049 -26.21 32.01 -11.42
N ILE A 1050 -25.28 32.22 -10.50
CA ILE A 1050 -25.60 32.73 -9.17
C ILE A 1050 -24.51 33.67 -8.66
N PHE A 1051 -24.88 34.46 -7.64
CA PHE A 1051 -23.95 35.13 -6.73
C PHE A 1051 -24.05 34.45 -5.36
N THR A 1052 -23.00 33.73 -4.94
CA THR A 1052 -23.00 32.93 -3.71
C THR A 1052 -23.32 33.73 -2.45
N GLU A 1053 -22.95 35.01 -2.40
CA GLU A 1053 -23.25 35.89 -1.25
C GLU A 1053 -24.73 36.27 -1.13
N SER A 1054 -25.47 36.31 -2.24
CA SER A 1054 -26.88 36.74 -2.28
C SER A 1054 -27.88 35.59 -2.47
N THR A 1055 -27.39 34.40 -2.78
CA THR A 1055 -28.22 33.20 -3.00
C THR A 1055 -28.23 32.31 -1.76
N ASP A 1056 -29.42 31.98 -1.26
CA ASP A 1056 -29.59 30.89 -0.30
C ASP A 1056 -29.42 29.55 -1.04
N ILE A 1057 -28.19 29.08 -1.11
CA ILE A 1057 -27.81 27.88 -1.88
C ILE A 1057 -28.62 26.65 -1.47
N LEU A 1058 -28.92 26.48 -0.18
CA LEU A 1058 -29.67 25.33 0.31
C LEU A 1058 -31.10 25.35 -0.21
N ARG A 1059 -31.75 26.52 -0.16
CA ARG A 1059 -33.09 26.67 -0.69
C ARG A 1059 -33.09 26.51 -2.20
N GLU A 1060 -32.19 27.20 -2.88
CA GLU A 1060 -32.10 27.23 -4.34
C GLU A 1060 -31.77 25.86 -4.93
N SER A 1061 -30.93 25.07 -4.27
CA SER A 1061 -30.54 23.72 -4.74
C SER A 1061 -31.67 22.70 -4.73
N ARG A 1062 -32.79 22.98 -4.06
CA ARG A 1062 -33.98 22.11 -4.06
C ARG A 1062 -35.22 22.79 -4.64
N THR A 1063 -35.08 23.98 -5.20
CA THR A 1063 -36.11 24.59 -6.04
C THR A 1063 -35.88 24.12 -7.47
N LEU A 1064 -36.87 23.49 -8.09
CA LEU A 1064 -36.81 23.08 -9.49
C LEU A 1064 -37.73 24.00 -10.31
N PRO A 1065 -37.38 24.30 -11.57
CA PRO A 1065 -38.29 24.99 -12.46
C PRO A 1065 -39.50 24.10 -12.78
N GLY A 1066 -40.70 24.67 -12.81
CA GLY A 1066 -41.92 23.92 -13.12
C GLY A 1066 -41.91 23.34 -14.54
N ILE A 1067 -42.22 22.05 -14.66
CA ILE A 1067 -42.40 21.36 -15.94
C ILE A 1067 -43.73 21.83 -16.54
N THR A 1068 -43.75 22.24 -17.80
CA THR A 1068 -44.98 22.64 -18.48
C THR A 1068 -45.82 21.40 -18.81
N GLU A 1069 -47.14 21.48 -18.58
CA GLU A 1069 -48.11 20.38 -18.73
C GLU A 1069 -48.15 19.73 -20.13
N GLU A 1070 -47.47 20.30 -21.13
CA GLU A 1070 -47.41 19.80 -22.52
C GLU A 1070 -46.12 19.03 -22.86
N THR A 1071 -45.19 18.88 -21.92
CA THR A 1071 -43.97 18.08 -22.06
C THR A 1071 -43.95 16.91 -21.07
N GLU A 1072 -44.84 15.93 -21.27
CA GLU A 1072 -44.55 14.56 -20.80
C GLU A 1072 -43.42 14.02 -21.71
N ILE A 1073 -42.21 13.94 -21.15
CA ILE A 1073 -40.99 13.38 -21.76
C ILE A 1073 -40.99 11.86 -21.59
#